data_AF-A0A1T2WZH2-F1
#
_entry.id   AF-A0A1T2WZH2-F1
#
_cell.length_a   1.000
_cell.length_b   1.000
_cell.length_c   1.000
_cell.angle_alpha   90.00
_cell.angle_beta   90.00
_cell.angle_gamma   90.00
#
_symmetry.space_group_name_H-M   'P 1'
#
loop_
_entity.id
_entity.type
_entity.pdbx_description
1 polymer ?
#
loop_
_entity_poly.entity_id
_entity_poly.type
_entity_poly.pdbx_seq_one_letter_code
_entity_poly.pdbx_strand_id
1 'polypeptide(L)'
;MNVQQAALAKSVDLSGLEALSDQFMRGRKGAEDPQGTAIVVVQDGRIVFQKGYGYANVSKKTAIDPVKTVFRVGSVTKVFTAAAIMKLVELGKIDLKEDVQKYMGGLKLDNPFHTAVTVHDLLTHTSGFQVTVEPPESYTPDLKSNVSLKDFVEQRMPPVVREPGTSYMYDNFAFNLLGYIVENVSGMSFEQYVKENIFNPLHMKNTEIAISDQSLPQLATGYDAGNKAMPPYATTPREMADGGMLMTAEDAAHFMIAQLNGGKVGDTQIWSKTSIEKMQQFQTGIHPAFPDATYGFENLFEANKNNGLHVIGKGGDVPGFSSYMLLMPEKNIGIFLVHNKMGASTKLAWAWYTMFVDQYFPDAGGEPMALSTPVEQLKRFEGVYTDLRMNFLLTKVAATGPGELTVDILGQSQKLKQIDPLLFVDDSGRMLAFKEERDGSISYLKYRNPVSYAQKASATFIDVDQKSENAPFIGQLKAMGILRGTEDGRFHPQKPVTRAEMTAWMVRMMGHTLSKKPVRYEDASGMWAAREIETAAEAGLVQGVTDKRFAPDQALIRQDAAKFFVRALQGTSSPEQLTELPLDQIKLAQPGDAKADISMKVIIAMGLAGSDVAVMRDGAVDFRPKDPLTREEAAYWFAQFISKYIMGAK
;
A
#
# COMPACT_ATOMS: atom_id res chain seq x y z
N MET A 1 -25.76 19.14 -5.05
CA MET A 1 -26.58 20.37 -5.10
C MET A 1 -26.67 20.85 -6.56
N ASN A 2 -27.58 21.76 -6.92
CA ASN A 2 -27.77 22.17 -8.31
C ASN A 2 -26.58 22.99 -8.86
N VAL A 3 -26.17 22.69 -10.09
CA VAL A 3 -24.99 23.29 -10.76
C VAL A 3 -25.27 24.70 -11.32
N GLN A 4 -26.45 25.27 -11.06
CA GLN A 4 -26.89 26.59 -11.54
C GLN A 4 -27.03 27.63 -10.41
N GLN A 5 -25.99 27.81 -9.60
CA GLN A 5 -25.69 29.12 -8.96
C GLN A 5 -24.27 29.16 -8.36
N ALA A 6 -23.26 28.86 -9.19
CA ALA A 6 -21.90 29.30 -8.92
C ALA A 6 -21.82 30.83 -9.13
N ALA A 7 -22.29 31.59 -8.14
CA ALA A 7 -21.95 33.01 -8.05
C ALA A 7 -20.42 33.13 -8.01
N LEU A 8 -19.87 34.13 -8.71
CA LEU A 8 -18.42 34.33 -8.81
C LEU A 8 -17.80 34.54 -7.42
N ALA A 9 -17.32 33.45 -6.82
CA ALA A 9 -16.44 33.51 -5.68
C ALA A 9 -15.21 34.31 -6.11
N LYS A 10 -14.86 35.36 -5.36
CA LYS A 10 -13.66 36.15 -5.65
C LYS A 10 -12.46 35.22 -5.77
N SER A 11 -11.71 35.36 -6.87
CA SER A 11 -10.39 34.75 -7.02
C SER A 11 -9.56 35.07 -5.80
N VAL A 12 -9.10 34.04 -5.08
CA VAL A 12 -8.31 34.20 -3.86
C VAL A 12 -6.98 34.86 -4.20
N ASP A 13 -6.57 35.87 -3.43
CA ASP A 13 -5.28 36.52 -3.63
C ASP A 13 -4.15 35.60 -3.14
N LEU A 14 -3.36 35.07 -4.08
CA LEU A 14 -2.25 34.17 -3.83
C LEU A 14 -0.88 34.88 -3.90
N SER A 15 -0.84 36.22 -3.85
CA SER A 15 0.39 37.02 -3.97
C SER A 15 1.49 36.71 -2.95
N GLY A 16 1.14 36.14 -1.79
CA GLY A 16 2.08 35.71 -0.76
C GLY A 16 2.79 34.37 -1.03
N LEU A 17 2.49 33.67 -2.13
CA LEU A 17 2.95 32.28 -2.37
C LEU A 17 4.47 32.10 -2.34
N GLU A 18 5.22 33.05 -2.90
CA GLU A 18 6.68 32.99 -2.90
C GLU A 18 7.25 33.20 -1.49
N ALA A 19 6.69 34.12 -0.70
CA ALA A 19 7.12 34.35 0.68
C ALA A 19 6.86 33.14 1.59
N LEU A 20 5.67 32.52 1.46
CA LEU A 20 5.31 31.27 2.14
C LEU A 20 6.27 30.14 1.76
N SER A 21 6.52 29.94 0.46
CA SER A 21 7.34 28.84 -0.04
C SER A 21 8.83 29.02 0.32
N ASP A 22 9.34 30.26 0.25
CA ASP A 22 10.71 30.57 0.69
C ASP A 22 10.86 30.42 2.21
N GLN A 23 9.85 30.78 3.01
CA GLN A 23 9.85 30.52 4.44
C GLN A 23 9.88 29.02 4.73
N PHE A 24 9.02 28.24 4.06
CA PHE A 24 8.92 26.79 4.22
C PHE A 24 10.23 26.08 3.87
N MET A 25 10.89 26.47 2.77
CA MET A 25 12.13 25.84 2.29
C MET A 25 13.39 26.34 3.02
N ARG A 26 13.43 27.57 3.54
CA ARG A 26 14.59 28.08 4.32
C ARG A 26 14.88 27.25 5.57
N GLY A 27 13.86 26.66 6.18
CA GLY A 27 13.98 25.81 7.37
C GLY A 27 14.46 24.38 7.09
N ARG A 28 14.68 23.98 5.83
CA ARG A 28 14.87 22.59 5.41
C ARG A 28 16.30 22.32 4.94
N LYS A 29 17.05 21.60 5.78
CA LYS A 29 18.47 21.26 5.66
C LYS A 29 18.84 19.97 6.43
N GLY A 30 17.87 19.23 6.95
CA GLY A 30 18.10 18.01 7.72
C GLY A 30 18.43 16.82 6.81
N ALA A 31 18.87 15.71 7.41
CA ALA A 31 19.11 14.47 6.66
C ALA A 31 17.84 13.97 5.95
N GLU A 32 16.66 14.23 6.52
CA GLU A 32 15.35 13.85 5.95
C GLU A 32 14.97 14.66 4.69
N ASP A 33 15.43 15.91 4.56
CA ASP A 33 15.00 16.81 3.48
C ASP A 33 15.56 16.40 2.09
N PRO A 34 14.85 16.71 0.99
CA PRO A 34 15.30 16.45 -0.38
C PRO A 34 16.38 17.43 -0.83
N GLN A 35 17.22 17.00 -1.78
CA GLN A 35 18.30 17.82 -2.31
C GLN A 35 17.81 18.93 -3.25
N GLY A 36 16.66 18.73 -3.88
CA GLY A 36 15.98 19.68 -4.74
C GLY A 36 14.47 19.46 -4.79
N THR A 37 13.73 20.52 -5.09
CA THR A 37 12.26 20.54 -5.15
C THR A 37 11.79 21.54 -6.18
N ALA A 38 10.77 21.21 -6.96
CA ALA A 38 10.01 22.17 -7.76
C ALA A 38 8.57 22.27 -7.22
N ILE A 39 8.04 23.49 -7.23
CA ILE A 39 6.64 23.79 -6.87
C ILE A 39 6.04 24.62 -8.00
N VAL A 40 4.83 24.28 -8.42
CA VAL A 40 4.00 25.11 -9.29
C VAL A 40 2.57 25.20 -8.75
N VAL A 41 1.96 26.36 -8.89
CA VAL A 41 0.55 26.62 -8.59
C VAL A 41 -0.08 27.28 -9.81
N VAL A 42 -1.24 26.77 -10.19
CA VAL A 42 -2.11 27.36 -11.22
C VAL A 42 -3.39 27.86 -10.57
N GLN A 43 -3.95 28.95 -11.11
CA GLN A 43 -5.23 29.52 -10.69
C GLN A 43 -5.89 30.17 -11.92
N ASP A 44 -7.20 29.98 -12.07
CA ASP A 44 -8.02 30.65 -13.12
C ASP A 44 -7.39 30.54 -14.53
N GLY A 45 -6.92 29.34 -14.88
CA GLY A 45 -6.39 29.02 -16.21
C GLY A 45 -4.94 29.45 -16.50
N ARG A 46 -4.19 29.95 -15.50
CA ARG A 46 -2.80 30.41 -15.64
C ARG A 46 -1.89 29.92 -14.52
N ILE A 47 -0.58 29.86 -14.78
CA ILE A 47 0.43 29.73 -13.72
C ILE A 47 0.45 31.01 -12.89
N VAL A 48 0.44 30.88 -11.56
CA VAL A 48 0.54 32.00 -10.61
C VAL A 48 1.77 31.92 -9.70
N PHE A 49 2.38 30.75 -9.56
CA PHE A 49 3.67 30.56 -8.91
C PHE A 49 4.39 29.36 -9.55
N GLN A 50 5.68 29.46 -9.79
CA GLN A 50 6.51 28.40 -10.38
C GLN A 50 7.95 28.62 -9.92
N LYS A 51 8.49 27.76 -9.06
CA LYS A 51 9.83 27.96 -8.47
C LYS A 51 10.57 26.65 -8.20
N GLY A 52 11.86 26.66 -8.45
CA GLY A 52 12.80 25.60 -8.10
C GLY A 52 13.62 25.97 -6.85
N TYR A 53 13.88 24.97 -6.01
CA TYR A 53 14.63 25.08 -4.77
C TYR A 53 15.69 23.98 -4.71
N GLY A 54 16.91 24.31 -4.25
CA GLY A 54 18.00 23.33 -4.16
C GLY A 54 18.53 22.88 -5.53
N TYR A 55 18.98 21.63 -5.62
CA TYR A 55 19.74 21.11 -6.75
C TYR A 55 19.09 19.89 -7.42
N ALA A 56 18.98 19.95 -8.76
CA ALA A 56 18.74 18.79 -9.62
C ALA A 56 19.89 17.78 -9.53
N ASN A 57 21.12 18.25 -9.34
CA ASN A 57 22.29 17.42 -9.06
C ASN A 57 23.27 18.17 -8.14
N VAL A 58 23.52 17.63 -6.94
CA VAL A 58 24.34 18.28 -5.91
C VAL A 58 25.81 18.37 -6.28
N SER A 59 26.41 17.33 -6.86
CA SER A 59 27.85 17.30 -7.17
C SER A 59 28.23 18.24 -8.33
N LYS A 60 27.34 18.41 -9.30
CA LYS A 60 27.44 19.41 -10.38
C LYS A 60 26.92 20.81 -9.96
N LYS A 61 26.30 20.94 -8.78
CA LYS A 61 25.56 22.13 -8.31
C LYS A 61 24.53 22.66 -9.33
N THR A 62 23.92 21.76 -10.10
CA THR A 62 22.86 22.10 -11.06
C THR A 62 21.60 22.44 -10.28
N ALA A 63 21.18 23.71 -10.30
CA ALA A 63 19.95 24.15 -9.61
C ALA A 63 18.69 23.50 -10.22
N ILE A 64 17.60 23.45 -9.45
CA ILE A 64 16.28 23.08 -9.99
C ILE A 64 15.76 24.23 -10.87
N ASP A 65 15.57 23.94 -12.15
CA ASP A 65 14.82 24.76 -13.11
C ASP A 65 13.43 24.12 -13.31
N PRO A 66 12.31 24.74 -12.91
CA PRO A 66 10.99 24.11 -12.98
C PRO A 66 10.45 23.91 -14.42
N VAL A 67 11.05 24.58 -15.40
CA VAL A 67 10.72 24.47 -16.83
C VAL A 67 11.47 23.31 -17.48
N LYS A 68 12.74 23.09 -17.10
CA LYS A 68 13.66 22.14 -17.77
C LYS A 68 14.01 20.90 -16.96
N THR A 69 13.86 20.92 -15.63
CA THR A 69 14.23 19.77 -14.80
C THR A 69 13.14 18.71 -14.89
N VAL A 70 13.49 17.57 -15.49
CA VAL A 70 12.61 16.40 -15.56
C VAL A 70 12.74 15.61 -14.26
N PHE A 71 11.62 15.14 -13.72
CA PHE A 71 11.56 14.26 -12.56
C PHE A 71 10.71 13.04 -12.89
N ARG A 72 11.01 11.88 -12.27
CA ARG A 72 10.04 10.78 -12.21
C ARG A 72 8.92 11.17 -11.24
N VAL A 73 7.66 10.92 -11.59
CA VAL A 73 6.50 11.32 -10.76
C VAL A 73 5.78 10.17 -10.08
N GLY A 74 6.16 8.92 -10.38
CA GLY A 74 5.55 7.75 -9.77
C GLY A 74 4.05 7.70 -10.02
N SER A 75 3.28 7.35 -8.99
CA SER A 75 1.83 7.13 -9.10
C SER A 75 0.97 8.33 -9.53
N VAL A 76 1.51 9.54 -9.71
CA VAL A 76 0.83 10.61 -10.48
C VAL A 76 0.54 10.18 -11.92
N THR A 77 1.31 9.24 -12.48
CA THR A 77 1.03 8.57 -13.77
C THR A 77 -0.41 8.05 -13.87
N LYS A 78 -0.97 7.53 -12.77
CA LYS A 78 -2.35 6.99 -12.72
C LYS A 78 -3.41 8.01 -13.15
N VAL A 79 -3.20 9.30 -12.88
CA VAL A 79 -4.10 10.38 -13.30
C VAL A 79 -4.20 10.44 -14.83
N PHE A 80 -3.07 10.27 -15.53
CA PHE A 80 -2.97 10.32 -16.99
C PHE A 80 -3.51 9.05 -17.65
N THR A 81 -3.28 7.89 -17.04
CA THR A 81 -3.86 6.60 -17.44
C THR A 81 -5.39 6.62 -17.32
N ALA A 82 -5.93 7.17 -16.23
CA ALA A 82 -7.36 7.41 -16.09
C ALA A 82 -7.89 8.41 -17.12
N ALA A 83 -7.15 9.48 -17.41
CA ALA A 83 -7.52 10.46 -18.44
C ALA A 83 -7.56 9.85 -19.85
N ALA A 84 -6.66 8.92 -20.17
CA ALA A 84 -6.65 8.17 -21.42
C ALA A 84 -7.87 7.23 -21.53
N ILE A 85 -8.16 6.46 -20.48
CA ILE A 85 -9.35 5.60 -20.39
C ILE A 85 -10.63 6.43 -20.53
N MET A 86 -10.74 7.54 -19.80
CA MET A 86 -11.91 8.42 -19.87
C MET A 86 -12.07 9.09 -21.24
N LYS A 87 -10.99 9.29 -22.01
CA LYS A 87 -11.08 9.70 -23.42
C LYS A 87 -11.64 8.58 -24.31
N LEU A 88 -11.25 7.33 -24.08
CA LEU A 88 -11.84 6.18 -24.79
C LEU A 88 -13.30 5.93 -24.41
N VAL A 89 -13.70 6.21 -23.16
CA VAL A 89 -15.11 6.22 -22.71
C VAL A 89 -15.93 7.31 -23.41
N GLU A 90 -15.38 8.53 -23.50
CA GLU A 90 -16.00 9.64 -24.24
C GLU A 90 -16.19 9.34 -25.73
N LEU A 91 -15.25 8.61 -26.33
CA LEU A 91 -15.33 8.13 -27.72
C LEU A 91 -16.23 6.89 -27.90
N GLY A 92 -16.92 6.43 -26.85
CA GLY A 92 -17.80 5.25 -26.89
C GLY A 92 -17.07 3.91 -27.12
N LYS A 93 -15.73 3.88 -27.00
CA LYS A 93 -14.91 2.68 -27.16
C LYS A 93 -14.88 1.80 -25.90
N ILE A 94 -15.06 2.40 -24.73
CA ILE A 94 -15.08 1.72 -23.43
C ILE A 94 -16.38 2.09 -22.68
N ASP A 95 -17.03 1.11 -22.06
CA ASP A 95 -18.03 1.33 -21.02
C ASP A 95 -17.37 1.06 -19.66
N LEU A 96 -17.65 1.94 -18.69
CA LEU A 96 -17.12 1.84 -17.34
C LEU A 96 -17.69 0.64 -16.56
N LYS A 97 -18.87 0.14 -16.92
CA LYS A 97 -19.60 -0.93 -16.19
C LYS A 97 -19.54 -2.32 -16.84
N GLU A 98 -18.82 -2.44 -17.95
CA GLU A 98 -18.67 -3.68 -18.72
C GLU A 98 -17.54 -4.55 -18.15
N ASP A 99 -17.62 -5.88 -18.36
CA ASP A 99 -16.54 -6.80 -17.95
C ASP A 99 -15.24 -6.40 -18.64
N VAL A 100 -14.23 -6.11 -17.82
CA VAL A 100 -12.88 -5.72 -18.25
C VAL A 100 -12.28 -6.69 -19.27
N GLN A 101 -12.59 -7.99 -19.19
CA GLN A 101 -12.09 -9.03 -20.10
C GLN A 101 -12.46 -8.77 -21.57
N LYS A 102 -13.53 -8.02 -21.85
CA LYS A 102 -13.91 -7.58 -23.20
C LYS A 102 -12.82 -6.72 -23.86
N TYR A 103 -12.02 -6.03 -23.04
CA TYR A 103 -10.98 -5.09 -23.48
C TYR A 103 -9.56 -5.64 -23.35
N MET A 104 -9.37 -6.87 -22.85
CA MET A 104 -8.07 -7.47 -22.50
C MET A 104 -7.46 -8.37 -23.59
N GLY A 105 -7.78 -8.15 -24.86
CA GLY A 105 -7.16 -8.89 -25.99
C GLY A 105 -7.35 -10.42 -25.99
N GLY A 106 -8.24 -10.95 -25.15
CA GLY A 106 -8.46 -12.39 -24.96
C GLY A 106 -7.85 -12.99 -23.69
N LEU A 107 -7.04 -12.23 -22.93
CA LEU A 107 -6.57 -12.64 -21.59
C LEU A 107 -7.76 -12.90 -20.64
N LYS A 108 -7.54 -13.75 -19.63
CA LYS A 108 -8.59 -14.23 -18.71
C LYS A 108 -8.24 -13.96 -17.26
N LEU A 109 -9.23 -13.47 -16.51
CA LEU A 109 -9.15 -13.31 -15.07
C LEU A 109 -9.54 -14.62 -14.38
N ASP A 110 -8.75 -15.01 -13.37
CA ASP A 110 -9.18 -15.99 -12.38
C ASP A 110 -10.11 -15.29 -11.38
N ASN A 111 -11.43 -15.37 -11.63
CA ASN A 111 -12.46 -14.75 -10.82
C ASN A 111 -13.45 -15.81 -10.31
N PRO A 112 -13.43 -16.15 -9.01
CA PRO A 112 -14.38 -17.11 -8.41
C PRO A 112 -15.75 -16.50 -8.07
N PHE A 113 -15.92 -15.18 -8.22
CA PHE A 113 -17.17 -14.48 -7.91
C PHE A 113 -18.07 -14.37 -9.15
N HIS A 114 -19.39 -14.36 -8.94
CA HIS A 114 -20.36 -14.11 -10.02
C HIS A 114 -20.37 -12.66 -10.51
N THR A 115 -19.83 -11.73 -9.70
CA THR A 115 -19.67 -10.32 -10.03
C THR A 115 -18.39 -10.13 -10.85
N ALA A 116 -18.52 -9.59 -12.07
CA ALA A 116 -17.39 -9.29 -12.96
C ALA A 116 -16.57 -8.09 -12.47
N VAL A 117 -15.27 -8.06 -12.80
CA VAL A 117 -14.42 -6.88 -12.60
C VAL A 117 -14.71 -5.89 -13.72
N THR A 118 -15.07 -4.65 -13.39
CA THR A 118 -15.37 -3.61 -14.39
C THR A 118 -14.20 -2.63 -14.60
N VAL A 119 -14.26 -1.82 -15.65
CA VAL A 119 -13.29 -0.73 -15.86
C VAL A 119 -13.40 0.35 -14.76
N HIS A 120 -14.61 0.58 -14.23
CA HIS A 120 -14.81 1.37 -13.01
C HIS A 120 -13.97 0.81 -11.86
N ASP A 121 -14.06 -0.49 -11.56
CA ASP A 121 -13.35 -1.12 -10.43
C ASP A 121 -11.82 -1.00 -10.50
N LEU A 122 -11.26 -1.00 -11.71
CA LEU A 122 -9.82 -0.74 -11.88
C LEU A 122 -9.47 0.72 -11.58
N LEU A 123 -10.27 1.67 -12.06
CA LEU A 123 -10.03 3.11 -11.87
C LEU A 123 -10.24 3.56 -10.41
N THR A 124 -11.12 2.90 -9.66
CA THR A 124 -11.49 3.24 -8.27
C THR A 124 -10.82 2.35 -7.23
N HIS A 125 -9.90 1.47 -7.64
CA HIS A 125 -9.21 0.51 -6.77
C HIS A 125 -10.16 -0.43 -5.98
N THR A 126 -11.26 -0.85 -6.61
CA THR A 126 -12.21 -1.86 -6.09
C THR A 126 -12.19 -3.18 -6.87
N SER A 127 -11.10 -3.42 -7.62
CA SER A 127 -10.85 -4.61 -8.49
C SER A 127 -11.08 -5.97 -7.83
N GLY A 128 -10.95 -6.07 -6.50
CA GLY A 128 -10.99 -7.33 -5.76
C GLY A 128 -9.72 -8.19 -5.92
N PHE A 129 -8.73 -7.75 -6.69
CA PHE A 129 -7.48 -8.49 -6.93
C PHE A 129 -6.69 -8.76 -5.65
N GLN A 130 -5.94 -9.87 -5.65
CA GLN A 130 -4.92 -10.12 -4.65
C GLN A 130 -3.86 -9.01 -4.70
N VAL A 131 -3.39 -8.57 -3.53
CA VAL A 131 -2.36 -7.52 -3.44
C VAL A 131 -1.09 -7.92 -4.19
N THR A 132 -0.68 -7.08 -5.15
CA THR A 132 0.64 -7.12 -5.77
C THR A 132 1.52 -6.01 -5.19
N VAL A 133 2.80 -6.32 -5.01
CA VAL A 133 3.86 -5.37 -4.66
C VAL A 133 4.90 -5.41 -5.78
N GLU A 134 5.35 -4.24 -6.23
CA GLU A 134 6.42 -4.14 -7.23
C GLU A 134 7.72 -4.67 -6.60
N PRO A 135 8.26 -5.79 -7.10
CA PRO A 135 9.48 -6.36 -6.54
C PRO A 135 10.70 -5.53 -7.01
N PRO A 136 11.85 -5.60 -6.33
CA PRO A 136 12.98 -4.72 -6.64
C PRO A 136 13.46 -4.76 -8.09
N GLU A 137 13.31 -5.89 -8.80
CA GLU A 137 13.66 -6.00 -10.22
C GLU A 137 12.76 -5.19 -11.18
N SER A 138 11.64 -4.63 -10.69
CA SER A 138 10.85 -3.66 -11.45
C SER A 138 11.54 -2.31 -11.66
N TYR A 139 12.69 -2.06 -11.01
CA TYR A 139 13.53 -0.88 -11.20
C TYR A 139 14.96 -1.29 -11.55
N THR A 140 15.31 -1.27 -12.85
CA THR A 140 16.56 -1.85 -13.36
C THR A 140 17.55 -0.77 -13.85
N PRO A 141 18.86 -0.90 -13.56
CA PRO A 141 19.89 -0.02 -14.12
C PRO A 141 20.12 -0.24 -15.63
N ASP A 142 19.60 -1.33 -16.21
CA ASP A 142 19.58 -1.50 -17.67
C ASP A 142 18.48 -0.62 -18.29
N LEU A 143 18.88 0.57 -18.76
CA LEU A 143 18.01 1.52 -19.45
C LEU A 143 17.43 0.99 -20.77
N LYS A 144 17.87 -0.18 -21.25
CA LYS A 144 17.36 -0.83 -22.47
C LYS A 144 16.33 -1.95 -22.18
N SER A 145 15.98 -2.17 -20.92
CA SER A 145 14.90 -3.11 -20.55
C SER A 145 13.60 -2.77 -21.29
N ASN A 146 13.00 -3.77 -21.93
CA ASN A 146 11.89 -3.58 -22.87
C ASN A 146 10.82 -4.68 -22.74
N VAL A 147 10.45 -5.00 -21.49
CA VAL A 147 9.28 -5.84 -21.21
C VAL A 147 8.01 -5.06 -21.57
N SER A 148 7.19 -5.61 -22.47
CA SER A 148 5.95 -4.95 -22.91
C SER A 148 4.90 -4.93 -21.81
N LEU A 149 3.95 -4.01 -21.91
CA LEU A 149 2.87 -3.88 -20.93
C LEU A 149 1.94 -5.10 -20.95
N LYS A 150 1.62 -5.62 -22.15
CA LYS A 150 0.95 -6.92 -22.32
C LYS A 150 1.68 -8.07 -21.60
N ASP A 151 2.98 -8.24 -21.85
CA ASP A 151 3.72 -9.40 -21.31
C ASP A 151 3.80 -9.34 -19.77
N PHE A 152 3.95 -8.14 -19.21
CA PHE A 152 3.89 -7.93 -17.76
C PHE A 152 2.51 -8.27 -17.20
N VAL A 153 1.43 -7.76 -17.82
CA VAL A 153 0.05 -8.02 -17.42
C VAL A 153 -0.26 -9.52 -17.46
N GLU A 154 0.11 -10.22 -18.53
CA GLU A 154 -0.11 -11.66 -18.70
C GLU A 154 0.70 -12.52 -17.71
N GLN A 155 1.95 -12.17 -17.42
CA GLN A 155 2.81 -12.94 -16.52
C GLN A 155 2.49 -12.72 -15.02
N ARG A 156 2.10 -11.49 -14.65
CA ARG A 156 1.90 -11.05 -13.27
C ARG A 156 0.42 -11.03 -12.82
N MET A 157 -0.54 -11.38 -13.69
CA MET A 157 -1.98 -11.33 -13.41
C MET A 157 -2.36 -11.98 -12.06
N PRO A 158 -2.90 -11.24 -11.09
CA PRO A 158 -3.38 -11.76 -9.82
C PRO A 158 -4.81 -12.36 -9.96
N PRO A 159 -5.18 -13.33 -9.11
CA PRO A 159 -6.57 -13.76 -8.98
C PRO A 159 -7.41 -12.69 -8.27
N VAL A 160 -8.72 -12.71 -8.51
CA VAL A 160 -9.72 -11.97 -7.73
C VAL A 160 -9.97 -12.74 -6.43
N VAL A 161 -9.74 -12.11 -5.28
CA VAL A 161 -9.83 -12.75 -3.94
C VAL A 161 -10.81 -12.04 -2.99
N ARG A 162 -11.43 -10.95 -3.45
CA ARG A 162 -12.56 -10.25 -2.82
C ARG A 162 -13.55 -9.92 -3.92
N GLU A 163 -14.85 -9.90 -3.62
CA GLU A 163 -15.86 -9.60 -4.63
C GLU A 163 -15.67 -8.17 -5.20
N PRO A 164 -15.64 -7.97 -6.53
CA PRO A 164 -15.44 -6.65 -7.14
C PRO A 164 -16.47 -5.61 -6.64
N GLY A 165 -16.04 -4.36 -6.53
CA GLY A 165 -16.83 -3.27 -5.99
C GLY A 165 -17.01 -3.26 -4.46
N THR A 166 -16.67 -4.33 -3.72
CA THR A 166 -17.02 -4.41 -2.28
C THR A 166 -16.04 -3.72 -1.32
N SER A 167 -14.76 -3.59 -1.69
CA SER A 167 -13.69 -3.07 -0.82
C SER A 167 -12.68 -2.22 -1.60
N TYR A 168 -12.29 -1.07 -1.07
CA TYR A 168 -11.17 -0.30 -1.60
C TYR A 168 -9.84 -0.88 -1.10
N MET A 169 -8.93 -1.15 -2.04
CA MET A 169 -7.54 -1.54 -1.77
C MET A 169 -6.69 -1.04 -2.94
N TYR A 170 -5.80 -0.09 -2.68
CA TYR A 170 -4.96 0.52 -3.70
C TYR A 170 -4.15 -0.52 -4.49
N ASP A 171 -4.16 -0.35 -5.81
CA ASP A 171 -3.80 -1.39 -6.77
C ASP A 171 -3.04 -0.79 -7.96
N ASN A 172 -1.76 -1.17 -8.07
CA ASN A 172 -0.88 -0.78 -9.17
C ASN A 172 -1.03 -1.69 -10.40
N PHE A 173 -1.39 -2.98 -10.19
CA PHE A 173 -1.62 -3.89 -11.29
C PHE A 173 -2.87 -3.48 -12.09
N ALA A 174 -3.94 -3.05 -11.40
CA ALA A 174 -5.12 -2.48 -12.04
C ALA A 174 -4.79 -1.33 -13.01
N PHE A 175 -3.83 -0.46 -12.69
CA PHE A 175 -3.45 0.64 -13.57
C PHE A 175 -2.50 0.26 -14.70
N ASN A 176 -1.63 -0.74 -14.52
CA ASN A 176 -0.90 -1.35 -15.64
C ASN A 176 -1.85 -2.11 -16.59
N LEU A 177 -2.89 -2.76 -16.05
CA LEU A 177 -3.97 -3.37 -16.82
C LEU A 177 -4.80 -2.32 -17.59
N LEU A 178 -5.11 -1.17 -16.98
CA LEU A 178 -5.74 -0.04 -17.68
C LEU A 178 -4.87 0.50 -18.83
N GLY A 179 -3.55 0.59 -18.64
CA GLY A 179 -2.63 0.92 -19.73
C GLY A 179 -2.69 -0.08 -20.89
N TYR A 180 -2.67 -1.39 -20.60
CA TYR A 180 -2.83 -2.43 -21.63
C TYR A 180 -4.21 -2.37 -22.32
N ILE A 181 -5.26 -1.99 -21.61
CA ILE A 181 -6.59 -1.74 -22.17
C ILE A 181 -6.58 -0.55 -23.13
N VAL A 182 -5.85 0.54 -22.81
CA VAL A 182 -5.62 1.64 -23.75
C VAL A 182 -4.91 1.13 -25.02
N GLU A 183 -3.88 0.27 -24.90
CA GLU A 183 -3.21 -0.32 -26.06
C GLU A 183 -4.19 -1.12 -26.94
N ASN A 184 -4.86 -2.10 -26.35
CA ASN A 184 -5.72 -3.04 -27.08
C ASN A 184 -6.98 -2.38 -27.68
N VAL A 185 -7.48 -1.27 -27.10
CA VAL A 185 -8.67 -0.54 -27.58
C VAL A 185 -8.33 0.63 -28.52
N SER A 186 -7.10 1.14 -28.49
CA SER A 186 -6.62 2.18 -29.41
C SER A 186 -5.95 1.62 -30.67
N GLY A 187 -5.18 0.53 -30.54
CA GLY A 187 -4.26 0.04 -31.58
C GLY A 187 -2.89 0.74 -31.59
N MET A 188 -2.57 1.52 -30.55
CA MET A 188 -1.30 2.25 -30.36
C MET A 188 -0.59 1.69 -29.11
N SER A 189 0.70 1.96 -28.90
CA SER A 189 1.27 1.74 -27.55
C SER A 189 0.70 2.76 -26.55
N PHE A 190 0.80 2.49 -25.25
CA PHE A 190 0.26 3.38 -24.22
C PHE A 190 0.96 4.75 -24.26
N GLU A 191 2.29 4.76 -24.39
CA GLU A 191 3.12 5.95 -24.57
C GLU A 191 2.73 6.74 -25.83
N GLN A 192 2.50 6.07 -26.97
CA GLN A 192 2.02 6.72 -28.18
C GLN A 192 0.64 7.35 -27.99
N TYR A 193 -0.30 6.60 -27.37
CA TYR A 193 -1.67 7.08 -27.17
C TYR A 193 -1.70 8.34 -26.30
N VAL A 194 -1.03 8.33 -25.15
CA VAL A 194 -1.00 9.52 -24.26
C VAL A 194 -0.21 10.66 -24.89
N LYS A 195 0.85 10.40 -25.65
CA LYS A 195 1.63 11.46 -26.33
C LYS A 195 0.79 12.20 -27.37
N GLU A 196 0.04 11.48 -28.20
CA GLU A 196 -0.77 12.08 -29.25
C GLU A 196 -2.09 12.68 -28.74
N ASN A 197 -2.76 12.02 -27.78
CA ASN A 197 -4.10 12.43 -27.33
C ASN A 197 -4.08 13.34 -26.09
N ILE A 198 -2.95 13.42 -25.37
CA ILE A 198 -2.82 14.18 -24.11
C ILE A 198 -1.63 15.14 -24.15
N PHE A 199 -0.39 14.65 -24.30
CA PHE A 199 0.80 15.50 -24.11
C PHE A 199 0.96 16.55 -25.22
N ASN A 200 0.87 16.16 -26.49
CA ASN A 200 1.02 17.10 -27.61
C ASN A 200 -0.08 18.19 -27.63
N PRO A 201 -1.39 17.87 -27.45
CA PRO A 201 -2.45 18.88 -27.38
C PRO A 201 -2.36 19.81 -26.16
N LEU A 202 -1.80 19.34 -25.04
CA LEU A 202 -1.54 20.14 -23.84
C LEU A 202 -0.18 20.86 -23.88
N HIS A 203 0.60 20.68 -24.95
CA HIS A 203 1.96 21.23 -25.12
C HIS A 203 2.97 20.78 -24.04
N MET A 204 2.74 19.61 -23.44
CA MET A 204 3.63 18.96 -22.47
C MET A 204 4.84 18.35 -23.19
N LYS A 205 5.86 19.17 -23.47
CA LYS A 205 6.98 18.83 -24.37
C LYS A 205 8.09 18.00 -23.73
N ASN A 206 8.12 17.94 -22.39
CA ASN A 206 9.15 17.29 -21.59
C ASN A 206 8.55 16.14 -20.74
N THR A 207 7.43 15.58 -21.20
CA THR A 207 6.70 14.49 -20.55
C THR A 207 6.78 13.22 -21.39
N GLU A 208 7.22 12.13 -20.76
CA GLU A 208 7.51 10.83 -21.39
C GLU A 208 7.08 9.70 -20.43
N ILE A 209 6.59 8.56 -20.94
CA ILE A 209 6.19 7.43 -20.10
C ILE A 209 7.41 6.58 -19.72
N ALA A 210 8.32 6.36 -20.67
CA ALA A 210 9.60 5.70 -20.44
C ALA A 210 10.77 6.69 -20.46
N ILE A 211 11.93 6.30 -19.91
CA ILE A 211 13.15 7.09 -20.01
C ILE A 211 13.76 6.97 -21.41
N SER A 212 14.10 8.11 -22.02
CA SER A 212 14.72 8.21 -23.35
C SER A 212 15.99 9.08 -23.35
N ASP A 213 16.69 9.13 -24.49
CA ASP A 213 17.83 10.02 -24.72
C ASP A 213 17.46 11.53 -24.66
N GLN A 214 16.18 11.90 -24.77
CA GLN A 214 15.68 13.28 -24.61
C GLN A 214 15.48 13.64 -23.12
N SER A 215 14.89 12.73 -22.33
CA SER A 215 14.67 12.96 -20.89
C SER A 215 15.94 12.79 -20.05
N LEU A 216 16.81 11.83 -20.38
CA LEU A 216 17.96 11.42 -19.56
C LEU A 216 18.96 12.57 -19.25
N PRO A 217 19.30 13.49 -20.18
CA PRO A 217 20.16 14.64 -19.87
C PRO A 217 19.52 15.70 -18.96
N GLN A 218 18.19 15.72 -18.89
CA GLN A 218 17.37 16.69 -18.15
C GLN A 218 16.85 16.15 -16.81
N LEU A 219 16.95 14.84 -16.61
CA LEU A 219 16.51 14.14 -15.41
C LEU A 219 17.32 14.58 -14.17
N ALA A 220 16.62 15.09 -13.16
CA ALA A 220 17.20 15.29 -11.84
C ALA A 220 17.79 13.98 -11.30
N THR A 221 18.94 14.06 -10.64
CA THR A 221 19.49 12.95 -9.89
C THR A 221 18.58 12.67 -8.70
N GLY A 222 18.03 11.46 -8.63
CA GLY A 222 17.27 10.99 -7.48
C GLY A 222 18.19 10.62 -6.32
N TYR A 223 17.69 10.77 -5.10
CA TYR A 223 18.43 10.51 -3.86
C TYR A 223 17.70 9.52 -2.96
N ASP A 224 18.44 8.61 -2.33
CA ASP A 224 17.87 7.69 -1.32
C ASP A 224 17.58 8.39 0.01
N ALA A 225 17.01 7.66 0.98
CA ALA A 225 16.68 8.21 2.30
C ALA A 225 17.88 8.88 3.00
N GLY A 226 19.09 8.36 2.80
CA GLY A 226 20.35 8.88 3.35
C GLY A 226 21.01 9.98 2.50
N ASN A 227 20.30 10.55 1.51
CA ASN A 227 20.81 11.53 0.54
C ASN A 227 21.99 11.03 -0.31
N LYS A 228 22.12 9.71 -0.54
CA LYS A 228 23.07 9.16 -1.51
C LYS A 228 22.47 9.25 -2.91
N ALA A 229 23.26 9.71 -3.87
CA ALA A 229 22.84 9.82 -5.27
C ALA A 229 22.58 8.42 -5.87
N MET A 230 21.43 8.27 -6.53
CA MET A 230 21.02 7.06 -7.24
C MET A 230 21.31 7.18 -8.74
N PRO A 231 21.70 6.09 -9.44
CA PRO A 231 21.79 6.09 -10.89
C PRO A 231 20.37 6.17 -11.50
N PRO A 232 20.23 6.65 -12.75
CA PRO A 232 19.02 6.47 -13.54
C PRO A 232 18.67 4.98 -13.70
N TYR A 233 17.38 4.68 -13.85
CA TYR A 233 16.85 3.33 -14.04
C TYR A 233 15.68 3.34 -15.03
N ALA A 234 15.46 2.21 -15.70
CA ALA A 234 14.22 1.88 -16.41
C ALA A 234 13.27 1.08 -15.50
N THR A 235 12.01 1.01 -15.93
CA THR A 235 10.94 0.27 -15.25
C THR A 235 10.65 -1.06 -15.94
N THR A 236 10.09 -2.02 -15.20
CA THR A 236 9.47 -3.23 -15.76
C THR A 236 7.99 -3.28 -15.31
N PRO A 237 7.02 -3.09 -16.22
CA PRO A 237 7.16 -2.96 -17.68
C PRO A 237 7.79 -1.61 -18.10
N ARG A 238 8.22 -1.52 -19.37
CA ARG A 238 8.79 -0.27 -19.89
C ARG A 238 7.76 0.86 -19.88
N GLU A 239 6.57 0.59 -20.42
CA GLU A 239 5.45 1.54 -20.42
C GLU A 239 4.61 1.36 -19.15
N MET A 240 5.20 1.65 -17.98
CA MET A 240 4.57 1.41 -16.67
C MET A 240 3.44 2.42 -16.39
N ALA A 241 2.26 2.12 -16.90
CA ALA A 241 1.07 2.98 -16.83
C ALA A 241 0.55 3.24 -15.40
N ASP A 242 1.08 2.58 -14.37
CA ASP A 242 0.81 2.92 -12.98
C ASP A 242 1.81 3.93 -12.37
N GLY A 243 3.03 4.07 -12.90
CA GLY A 243 4.08 4.81 -12.20
C GLY A 243 5.36 5.21 -12.96
N GLY A 244 5.47 4.93 -14.26
CA GLY A 244 6.71 5.10 -15.02
C GLY A 244 7.04 6.54 -15.43
N MET A 245 6.04 7.42 -15.46
CA MET A 245 6.13 8.71 -16.17
C MET A 245 7.16 9.67 -15.58
N LEU A 246 7.72 10.48 -16.47
CA LEU A 246 8.60 11.59 -16.18
C LEU A 246 7.98 12.90 -16.71
N MET A 247 8.09 14.01 -15.98
CA MET A 247 7.69 15.34 -16.46
C MET A 247 8.44 16.49 -15.76
N THR A 248 8.26 17.71 -16.26
CA THR A 248 8.67 18.97 -15.61
C THR A 248 7.50 19.57 -14.81
N ALA A 249 7.78 20.55 -13.93
CA ALA A 249 6.71 21.23 -13.20
C ALA A 249 5.86 22.13 -14.12
N GLU A 250 6.42 22.64 -15.23
CA GLU A 250 5.63 23.36 -16.24
C GLU A 250 4.62 22.46 -16.96
N ASP A 251 5.03 21.26 -17.38
CA ASP A 251 4.12 20.31 -18.04
C ASP A 251 2.97 19.89 -17.12
N ALA A 252 3.26 19.69 -15.82
CA ALA A 252 2.23 19.44 -14.81
C ALA A 252 1.17 20.56 -14.75
N ALA A 253 1.60 21.83 -14.87
CA ALA A 253 0.71 22.99 -14.86
C ALA A 253 -0.25 23.01 -16.06
N HIS A 254 0.23 22.65 -17.26
CA HIS A 254 -0.63 22.55 -18.45
C HIS A 254 -1.75 21.52 -18.27
N PHE A 255 -1.45 20.35 -17.68
CA PHE A 255 -2.47 19.34 -17.37
C PHE A 255 -3.47 19.82 -16.29
N MET A 256 -2.98 20.44 -15.21
CA MET A 256 -3.85 20.98 -14.16
C MET A 256 -4.77 22.10 -14.69
N ILE A 257 -4.26 22.99 -15.55
CA ILE A 257 -5.07 24.02 -16.22
C ILE A 257 -6.18 23.38 -17.06
N ALA A 258 -5.87 22.33 -17.84
CA ALA A 258 -6.87 21.63 -18.64
C ALA A 258 -7.95 20.96 -17.78
N GLN A 259 -7.56 20.31 -16.67
CA GLN A 259 -8.48 19.70 -15.71
C GLN A 259 -9.42 20.74 -15.07
N LEU A 260 -8.91 21.89 -14.66
CA LEU A 260 -9.72 22.93 -14.01
C LEU A 260 -10.59 23.70 -15.02
N ASN A 261 -10.10 23.91 -16.24
CA ASN A 261 -10.79 24.62 -17.32
C ASN A 261 -11.76 23.72 -18.13
N GLY A 262 -12.41 22.75 -17.46
CA GLY A 262 -13.42 21.89 -18.08
C GLY A 262 -12.92 21.10 -19.30
N GLY A 263 -11.63 20.74 -19.32
CA GLY A 263 -10.99 19.94 -20.36
C GLY A 263 -10.38 20.75 -21.52
N LYS A 264 -10.14 22.05 -21.35
CA LYS A 264 -9.65 22.95 -22.41
C LYS A 264 -8.27 23.55 -22.18
N VAL A 265 -7.49 23.69 -23.27
CA VAL A 265 -6.31 24.57 -23.34
C VAL A 265 -6.50 25.53 -24.52
N GLY A 266 -6.59 26.83 -24.22
CA GLY A 266 -7.08 27.82 -25.19
C GLY A 266 -8.47 27.44 -25.71
N ASP A 267 -8.64 27.47 -27.04
CA ASP A 267 -9.85 27.03 -27.71
C ASP A 267 -9.95 25.50 -27.88
N THR A 268 -8.87 24.75 -27.63
CA THR A 268 -8.79 23.29 -27.88
C THR A 268 -9.45 22.49 -26.75
N GLN A 269 -10.48 21.72 -27.07
CA GLN A 269 -11.17 20.82 -26.13
C GLN A 269 -10.54 19.41 -26.18
N ILE A 270 -9.86 19.01 -25.10
CA ILE A 270 -9.16 17.70 -25.00
C ILE A 270 -10.10 16.61 -24.48
N TRP A 271 -10.84 16.89 -23.41
CA TRP A 271 -11.96 16.09 -22.92
C TRP A 271 -13.19 16.98 -22.80
N SER A 272 -14.40 16.44 -22.92
CA SER A 272 -15.62 17.18 -22.58
C SER A 272 -15.70 17.52 -21.09
N LYS A 273 -16.41 18.61 -20.75
CA LYS A 273 -16.64 19.02 -19.36
C LYS A 273 -17.23 17.88 -18.52
N THR A 274 -18.14 17.08 -19.08
CA THR A 274 -18.78 15.95 -18.40
C THR A 274 -17.81 14.80 -18.09
N SER A 275 -16.81 14.56 -18.95
CA SER A 275 -15.75 13.58 -18.67
C SER A 275 -14.83 14.05 -17.54
N ILE A 276 -14.52 15.35 -17.51
CA ILE A 276 -13.73 15.98 -16.44
C ILE A 276 -14.50 15.97 -15.11
N GLU A 277 -15.79 16.35 -15.10
CA GLU A 277 -16.65 16.27 -13.91
C GLU A 277 -16.69 14.84 -13.34
N LYS A 278 -16.76 13.81 -14.20
CA LYS A 278 -16.66 12.40 -13.76
C LYS A 278 -15.27 12.03 -13.22
N MET A 279 -14.19 12.55 -13.80
CA MET A 279 -12.83 12.34 -13.29
C MET A 279 -12.59 12.98 -11.92
N GLN A 280 -13.28 14.08 -11.63
CA GLN A 280 -13.09 14.87 -10.41
C GLN A 280 -14.10 14.50 -9.30
N GLN A 281 -15.21 13.86 -9.65
CA GLN A 281 -16.18 13.33 -8.69
C GLN A 281 -15.65 12.05 -8.02
N PHE A 282 -15.70 12.00 -6.68
CA PHE A 282 -15.52 10.76 -5.91
C PHE A 282 -16.56 9.71 -6.30
N GLN A 283 -16.07 8.53 -6.66
CA GLN A 283 -16.87 7.37 -7.09
C GLN A 283 -16.99 6.33 -5.96
N THR A 284 -15.98 6.26 -5.08
CA THR A 284 -15.93 5.36 -3.93
C THR A 284 -15.64 6.11 -2.64
N GLY A 285 -16.14 5.55 -1.53
CA GLY A 285 -16.01 6.11 -0.19
C GLY A 285 -16.58 5.14 0.84
N ILE A 286 -15.83 4.82 1.89
CA ILE A 286 -16.34 4.07 3.04
C ILE A 286 -17.44 4.83 3.79
N HIS A 287 -17.38 6.17 3.77
CA HIS A 287 -18.37 7.07 4.35
C HIS A 287 -18.44 8.35 3.52
N PRO A 288 -19.59 9.04 3.37
CA PRO A 288 -19.68 10.26 2.56
C PRO A 288 -18.73 11.40 2.96
N ALA A 289 -18.36 11.49 4.25
CA ALA A 289 -17.37 12.44 4.75
C ALA A 289 -15.91 11.94 4.67
N PHE A 290 -15.70 10.66 4.35
CA PHE A 290 -14.38 10.04 4.19
C PHE A 290 -14.33 9.25 2.86
N PRO A 291 -14.33 9.96 1.71
CA PRO A 291 -14.23 9.32 0.40
C PRO A 291 -12.86 8.68 0.16
N ASP A 292 -12.78 7.85 -0.89
CA ASP A 292 -11.59 7.09 -1.27
C ASP A 292 -11.02 7.58 -2.62
N ALA A 293 -11.69 7.27 -3.74
CA ALA A 293 -11.16 7.50 -5.09
C ALA A 293 -12.17 8.14 -6.06
N THR A 294 -11.65 8.93 -6.99
CA THR A 294 -12.31 9.37 -8.22
C THR A 294 -11.87 8.45 -9.37
N TYR A 295 -12.12 8.82 -10.64
CA TYR A 295 -11.37 8.21 -11.76
C TYR A 295 -10.01 8.90 -11.95
N GLY A 296 -9.00 8.43 -11.20
CA GLY A 296 -7.59 8.81 -11.36
C GLY A 296 -7.00 9.66 -10.23
N PHE A 297 -7.84 10.33 -9.43
CA PHE A 297 -7.44 11.02 -8.20
C PHE A 297 -8.00 10.30 -6.96
N GLU A 298 -7.50 10.70 -5.79
CA GLU A 298 -7.78 10.11 -4.49
C GLU A 298 -8.01 11.20 -3.45
N ASN A 299 -8.63 10.80 -2.34
CA ASN A 299 -8.72 11.60 -1.12
C ASN A 299 -7.41 11.49 -0.33
N LEU A 300 -6.36 12.19 -0.78
CA LEU A 300 -5.02 12.12 -0.16
C LEU A 300 -4.98 12.58 1.29
N PHE A 301 -5.89 13.48 1.67
CA PHE A 301 -5.88 14.25 2.91
C PHE A 301 -7.23 14.11 3.61
N GLU A 302 -7.22 13.90 4.92
CA GLU A 302 -8.45 13.77 5.70
C GLU A 302 -9.29 15.05 5.59
N ALA A 303 -10.57 14.93 5.26
CA ALA A 303 -11.38 16.06 4.77
C ALA A 303 -11.47 17.25 5.75
N ASN A 304 -11.40 16.98 7.05
CA ASN A 304 -11.37 17.98 8.12
C ASN A 304 -10.07 18.80 8.18
N LYS A 305 -9.02 18.42 7.43
CA LYS A 305 -7.72 19.10 7.36
C LYS A 305 -7.53 19.86 6.04
N ASN A 306 -8.57 19.91 5.22
CA ASN A 306 -8.67 20.76 4.02
C ASN A 306 -9.43 22.07 4.32
N ASN A 307 -9.67 22.41 5.59
CA ASN A 307 -10.43 23.58 6.06
C ASN A 307 -11.78 23.76 5.32
N GLY A 308 -12.51 22.65 5.15
CA GLY A 308 -13.80 22.59 4.46
C GLY A 308 -13.75 22.61 2.92
N LEU A 309 -12.55 22.63 2.32
CA LEU A 309 -12.40 22.55 0.86
C LEU A 309 -12.62 21.12 0.35
N HIS A 310 -13.27 21.01 -0.81
CA HIS A 310 -13.20 19.82 -1.65
C HIS A 310 -11.84 19.82 -2.37
N VAL A 311 -11.10 18.72 -2.19
CA VAL A 311 -9.73 18.56 -2.67
C VAL A 311 -9.60 17.13 -3.18
N ILE A 312 -9.06 17.00 -4.39
CA ILE A 312 -8.70 15.72 -4.99
C ILE A 312 -7.22 15.76 -5.34
N GLY A 313 -6.52 14.64 -5.28
CA GLY A 313 -5.12 14.61 -5.66
C GLY A 313 -4.56 13.24 -5.94
N LYS A 314 -3.31 13.20 -6.39
CA LYS A 314 -2.55 11.96 -6.50
C LYS A 314 -1.13 12.18 -5.97
N GLY A 315 -0.73 11.36 -5.01
CA GLY A 315 0.66 11.23 -4.58
C GLY A 315 1.37 10.13 -5.37
N GLY A 316 2.68 10.25 -5.52
CA GLY A 316 3.53 9.25 -6.14
C GLY A 316 4.96 9.23 -5.60
N ASP A 317 5.35 8.09 -5.04
CA ASP A 317 6.72 7.74 -4.67
C ASP A 317 7.26 6.69 -5.65
N VAL A 318 8.54 6.82 -6.03
CA VAL A 318 9.36 5.81 -6.74
C VAL A 318 10.82 5.97 -6.29
N PRO A 319 11.71 4.97 -6.47
CA PRO A 319 13.11 5.07 -6.02
C PRO A 319 13.78 6.39 -6.43
N GLY A 320 14.18 7.19 -5.44
CA GLY A 320 14.81 8.49 -5.64
C GLY A 320 13.90 9.68 -5.92
N PHE A 321 12.56 9.56 -5.96
CA PHE A 321 11.64 10.69 -6.25
C PHE A 321 10.31 10.62 -5.49
N SER A 322 9.71 11.79 -5.28
CA SER A 322 8.39 11.99 -4.68
C SER A 322 7.62 13.07 -5.44
N SER A 323 6.32 12.92 -5.69
CA SER A 323 5.49 14.01 -6.25
C SER A 323 4.03 13.99 -5.77
N TYR A 324 3.38 15.15 -5.88
CA TYR A 324 1.98 15.37 -5.53
C TYR A 324 1.33 16.29 -6.56
N MET A 325 0.18 15.87 -7.09
CA MET A 325 -0.75 16.72 -7.83
C MET A 325 -2.02 16.90 -7.00
N LEU A 326 -2.51 18.12 -6.86
CA LEU A 326 -3.69 18.50 -6.08
C LEU A 326 -4.56 19.46 -6.89
N LEU A 327 -5.87 19.26 -6.88
CA LEU A 327 -6.86 20.16 -7.49
C LEU A 327 -7.93 20.55 -6.46
N MET A 328 -8.33 21.82 -6.52
CA MET A 328 -9.50 22.38 -5.83
C MET A 328 -10.45 22.95 -6.89
N PRO A 329 -11.33 22.11 -7.49
CA PRO A 329 -12.15 22.50 -8.65
C PRO A 329 -13.00 23.76 -8.39
N GLU A 330 -13.62 23.86 -7.21
CA GLU A 330 -14.48 24.97 -6.80
C GLU A 330 -13.72 26.30 -6.58
N LYS A 331 -12.38 26.27 -6.64
CA LYS A 331 -11.50 27.45 -6.52
C LYS A 331 -10.70 27.71 -7.79
N ASN A 332 -10.82 26.88 -8.84
CA ASN A 332 -9.96 26.86 -10.02
C ASN A 332 -8.45 26.77 -9.70
N ILE A 333 -8.05 26.19 -8.55
CA ILE A 333 -6.64 26.10 -8.13
C ILE A 333 -6.11 24.68 -8.35
N GLY A 334 -4.90 24.58 -8.90
CA GLY A 334 -4.14 23.35 -9.00
C GLY A 334 -2.73 23.55 -8.45
N ILE A 335 -2.19 22.54 -7.78
CA ILE A 335 -0.87 22.58 -7.14
C ILE A 335 -0.11 21.31 -7.50
N PHE A 336 1.14 21.45 -7.94
CA PHE A 336 2.04 20.33 -8.12
C PHE A 336 3.38 20.56 -7.41
N LEU A 337 3.78 19.60 -6.58
CA LEU A 337 5.07 19.57 -5.90
C LEU A 337 5.83 18.31 -6.34
N VAL A 338 7.14 18.43 -6.56
CA VAL A 338 8.00 17.29 -6.86
C VAL A 338 9.39 17.44 -6.24
N HIS A 339 9.92 16.35 -5.69
CA HIS A 339 11.17 16.27 -4.95
C HIS A 339 12.04 15.16 -5.52
N ASN A 340 13.36 15.36 -5.61
CA ASN A 340 14.32 14.33 -6.05
C ASN A 340 14.80 13.42 -4.91
N LYS A 341 13.89 13.02 -4.03
CA LYS A 341 14.12 12.05 -2.96
C LYS A 341 12.85 11.25 -2.70
N MET A 342 12.94 9.96 -2.43
CA MET A 342 11.79 9.11 -2.06
C MET A 342 11.49 9.19 -0.54
N GLY A 343 10.23 9.07 -0.12
CA GLY A 343 9.84 9.00 1.30
C GLY A 343 9.92 10.34 2.07
N ALA A 344 10.62 11.33 1.51
CA ALA A 344 10.46 12.74 1.87
C ALA A 344 9.04 13.27 1.52
N SER A 345 8.33 12.54 0.64
CA SER A 345 7.02 12.81 0.06
C SER A 345 6.00 13.42 1.04
N THR A 346 5.31 12.58 1.82
CA THR A 346 4.05 12.95 2.47
C THR A 346 4.26 14.05 3.50
N LYS A 347 5.30 13.97 4.34
CA LYS A 347 5.52 14.94 5.43
C LYS A 347 5.83 16.35 4.90
N LEU A 348 6.50 16.47 3.77
CA LEU A 348 6.87 17.77 3.21
C LEU A 348 5.74 18.38 2.40
N ALA A 349 5.14 17.61 1.47
CA ALA A 349 3.99 18.09 0.71
C ALA A 349 2.81 18.43 1.64
N TRP A 350 2.54 17.60 2.65
CA TRP A 350 1.54 17.88 3.67
C TRP A 350 1.81 19.19 4.42
N ALA A 351 3.03 19.39 4.91
CA ALA A 351 3.35 20.58 5.70
C ALA A 351 3.34 21.88 4.87
N TRP A 352 3.75 21.84 3.60
CA TRP A 352 3.63 23.00 2.70
C TRP A 352 2.16 23.28 2.37
N TYR A 353 1.39 22.22 2.09
CA TYR A 353 -0.03 22.31 1.78
C TYR A 353 -0.84 22.84 2.98
N THR A 354 -0.55 22.36 4.20
CA THR A 354 -1.17 22.87 5.44
C THR A 354 -0.95 24.38 5.57
N MET A 355 0.29 24.85 5.42
CA MET A 355 0.58 26.29 5.43
C MET A 355 -0.14 27.07 4.31
N PHE A 356 -0.30 26.48 3.13
CA PHE A 356 -1.07 27.08 2.03
C PHE A 356 -2.56 27.21 2.39
N VAL A 357 -3.19 26.14 2.89
CA VAL A 357 -4.62 26.17 3.26
C VAL A 357 -4.83 27.12 4.43
N ASP A 358 -4.02 27.05 5.49
CA ASP A 358 -4.17 27.94 6.65
C ASP A 358 -4.01 29.43 6.32
N GLN A 359 -3.16 29.78 5.35
CA GLN A 359 -2.96 31.18 4.93
C GLN A 359 -4.09 31.71 4.02
N TYR A 360 -4.61 30.89 3.11
CA TYR A 360 -5.54 31.34 2.05
C TYR A 360 -6.99 30.90 2.25
N PHE A 361 -7.20 29.89 3.08
CA PHE A 361 -8.48 29.26 3.43
C PHE A 361 -8.46 28.87 4.92
N PRO A 362 -8.26 29.84 5.85
CA PRO A 362 -8.26 29.54 7.28
C PRO A 362 -9.59 28.90 7.69
N ASP A 363 -9.52 27.87 8.55
CA ASP A 363 -10.70 27.15 9.01
C ASP A 363 -11.71 28.09 9.68
N ALA A 364 -12.99 27.92 9.33
CA ALA A 364 -14.11 28.59 9.98
C ALA A 364 -14.39 28.01 11.38
N GLY A 365 -13.92 26.79 11.64
CA GLY A 365 -13.95 26.13 12.94
C GLY A 365 -15.28 25.44 13.26
N GLY A 366 -15.20 24.48 14.17
CA GLY A 366 -16.33 23.74 14.72
C GLY A 366 -15.97 22.27 14.95
N GLU A 367 -15.87 21.85 16.21
CA GLU A 367 -15.78 20.42 16.51
C GLU A 367 -17.09 19.72 16.10
N PRO A 368 -17.03 18.55 15.43
CA PRO A 368 -18.22 17.78 15.12
C PRO A 368 -18.96 17.39 16.40
N MET A 369 -20.30 17.47 16.39
CA MET A 369 -21.11 17.14 17.56
C MET A 369 -20.97 15.66 17.90
N ALA A 370 -20.36 15.36 19.05
CA ALA A 370 -20.17 13.99 19.51
C ALA A 370 -21.52 13.33 19.84
N LEU A 371 -21.71 12.11 19.34
CA LEU A 371 -22.84 11.25 19.69
C LEU A 371 -22.56 10.52 21.00
N SER A 372 -23.60 10.18 21.77
CA SER A 372 -23.49 9.45 23.04
C SER A 372 -24.20 8.09 22.99
N THR A 373 -23.95 7.35 21.91
CA THR A 373 -24.55 6.03 21.64
C THR A 373 -24.21 5.03 22.74
N PRO A 374 -25.18 4.30 23.34
CA PRO A 374 -24.91 3.36 24.42
C PRO A 374 -23.88 2.28 24.05
N VAL A 375 -22.99 1.93 24.99
CA VAL A 375 -21.89 0.95 24.80
C VAL A 375 -22.38 -0.36 24.19
N GLU A 376 -23.52 -0.89 24.63
CA GLU A 376 -24.11 -2.14 24.10
C GLU A 376 -24.43 -2.08 22.60
N GLN A 377 -24.76 -0.90 22.05
CA GLN A 377 -24.97 -0.70 20.62
C GLN A 377 -23.64 -0.58 19.86
N LEU A 378 -22.59 -0.06 20.52
CA LEU A 378 -21.25 0.04 19.95
C LEU A 378 -20.50 -1.30 19.86
N LYS A 379 -20.92 -2.33 20.63
CA LYS A 379 -20.32 -3.68 20.57
C LYS A 379 -20.26 -4.29 19.17
N ARG A 380 -21.16 -3.88 18.27
CA ARG A 380 -21.15 -4.29 16.84
C ARG A 380 -19.85 -3.93 16.10
N PHE A 381 -19.15 -2.90 16.55
CA PHE A 381 -17.87 -2.45 15.98
C PHE A 381 -16.67 -3.22 16.55
N GLU A 382 -16.82 -3.93 17.67
CA GLU A 382 -15.69 -4.60 18.34
C GLU A 382 -15.14 -5.79 17.54
N GLY A 383 -13.84 -6.04 17.66
CA GLY A 383 -13.17 -7.17 17.04
C GLY A 383 -11.77 -6.85 16.53
N VAL A 384 -11.21 -7.75 15.73
CA VAL A 384 -9.93 -7.57 15.03
C VAL A 384 -10.22 -7.31 13.56
N TYR A 385 -9.55 -6.34 12.96
CA TYR A 385 -9.64 -6.00 11.55
C TYR A 385 -8.24 -6.11 10.92
N THR A 386 -8.16 -6.77 9.76
CA THR A 386 -6.90 -7.03 9.04
C THR A 386 -6.82 -6.17 7.78
N ASP A 387 -5.76 -5.38 7.64
CA ASP A 387 -5.55 -4.54 6.45
C ASP A 387 -5.42 -5.38 5.17
N LEU A 388 -6.16 -5.01 4.12
CA LEU A 388 -6.22 -5.77 2.86
C LEU A 388 -4.93 -5.72 2.04
N ARG A 389 -4.12 -4.67 2.20
CA ARG A 389 -2.84 -4.46 1.49
C ARG A 389 -1.64 -4.83 2.37
N MET A 390 -1.79 -4.77 3.70
CA MET A 390 -0.75 -5.06 4.68
C MET A 390 -1.25 -6.07 5.74
N ASN A 391 -1.41 -7.35 5.39
CA ASN A 391 -2.07 -8.36 6.23
C ASN A 391 -1.52 -8.58 7.67
N PHE A 392 -0.31 -8.08 7.98
CA PHE A 392 0.25 -8.07 9.33
C PHE A 392 -0.21 -6.86 10.18
N LEU A 393 -0.74 -5.81 9.56
CA LEU A 393 -1.30 -4.63 10.21
C LEU A 393 -2.72 -4.93 10.69
N LEU A 394 -2.84 -5.26 11.98
CA LEU A 394 -4.11 -5.48 12.65
C LEU A 394 -4.57 -4.23 13.40
N THR A 395 -5.85 -3.91 13.29
CA THR A 395 -6.55 -2.93 14.12
C THR A 395 -7.52 -3.67 15.05
N LYS A 396 -7.34 -3.58 16.36
CA LYS A 396 -8.31 -4.10 17.34
C LYS A 396 -9.24 -2.96 17.73
N VAL A 397 -10.55 -3.21 17.81
CA VAL A 397 -11.58 -2.23 18.22
C VAL A 397 -12.27 -2.75 19.48
N ALA A 398 -12.43 -1.87 20.47
CA ALA A 398 -13.20 -2.10 21.70
C ALA A 398 -14.12 -0.91 22.00
N ALA A 399 -15.31 -1.15 22.55
CA ALA A 399 -16.22 -0.10 23.01
C ALA A 399 -15.93 0.24 24.48
N THR A 400 -15.68 1.52 24.78
CA THR A 400 -15.13 1.94 26.09
C THR A 400 -15.97 2.96 26.84
N GLY A 401 -16.97 3.56 26.19
CA GLY A 401 -17.91 4.50 26.81
C GLY A 401 -19.06 4.87 25.87
N PRO A 402 -20.09 5.61 26.33
CA PRO A 402 -21.19 6.07 25.48
C PRO A 402 -20.67 7.00 24.38
N GLY A 403 -20.70 6.56 23.12
CA GLY A 403 -20.06 7.25 22.00
C GLY A 403 -18.53 7.10 21.91
N GLU A 404 -17.89 6.30 22.77
CA GLU A 404 -16.43 6.10 22.77
C GLU A 404 -16.03 4.70 22.29
N LEU A 405 -15.11 4.67 21.31
CA LEU A 405 -14.33 3.49 20.96
C LEU A 405 -12.87 3.70 21.37
N THR A 406 -12.15 2.59 21.54
CA THR A 406 -10.70 2.55 21.60
C THR A 406 -10.19 1.63 20.49
N VAL A 407 -9.15 2.04 19.78
CA VAL A 407 -8.45 1.20 18.79
C VAL A 407 -7.00 0.97 19.18
N ASP A 408 -6.54 -0.27 19.04
CA ASP A 408 -5.14 -0.66 19.19
C ASP A 408 -4.55 -1.08 17.85
N ILE A 409 -3.45 -0.44 17.45
CA ILE A 409 -2.67 -0.77 16.25
C ILE A 409 -1.22 -0.91 16.67
N LEU A 410 -0.65 -2.11 16.57
CA LEU A 410 0.73 -2.43 16.96
C LEU A 410 1.07 -2.03 18.43
N GLY A 411 0.12 -2.16 19.36
CA GLY A 411 0.29 -1.75 20.75
C GLY A 411 0.07 -0.25 21.01
N GLN A 412 -0.18 0.55 19.97
CA GLN A 412 -0.57 1.96 20.10
C GLN A 412 -2.09 2.08 20.22
N SER A 413 -2.56 2.21 21.46
CA SER A 413 -3.96 2.49 21.78
C SER A 413 -4.33 3.96 21.57
N GLN A 414 -5.48 4.23 20.95
CA GLN A 414 -6.06 5.57 20.75
C GLN A 414 -7.56 5.53 21.09
N LYS A 415 -8.07 6.59 21.73
CA LYS A 415 -9.51 6.82 21.88
C LYS A 415 -10.09 7.51 20.65
N LEU A 416 -11.36 7.23 20.35
CA LEU A 416 -12.14 7.97 19.37
C LEU A 416 -13.54 8.28 19.90
N LYS A 417 -14.06 9.45 19.54
CA LYS A 417 -15.42 9.91 19.81
C LYS A 417 -16.28 9.71 18.56
N GLN A 418 -17.50 9.20 18.71
CA GLN A 418 -18.44 9.04 17.61
C GLN A 418 -19.00 10.40 17.16
N ILE A 419 -19.06 10.63 15.85
CA ILE A 419 -19.55 11.88 15.25
C ILE A 419 -20.63 11.65 14.16
N ASP A 420 -20.81 10.40 13.73
CA ASP A 420 -21.90 9.89 12.90
C ASP A 420 -22.15 8.41 13.30
N PRO A 421 -23.32 7.79 13.08
CA PRO A 421 -23.52 6.35 13.27
C PRO A 421 -22.38 5.44 12.78
N LEU A 422 -21.68 5.79 11.69
CA LEU A 422 -20.55 5.00 11.16
C LEU A 422 -19.19 5.74 11.15
N LEU A 423 -19.10 6.97 11.70
CA LEU A 423 -17.87 7.79 11.72
C LEU A 423 -17.45 8.17 13.15
N PHE A 424 -16.16 8.04 13.41
CA PHE A 424 -15.50 8.34 14.68
C PHE A 424 -14.27 9.23 14.43
N VAL A 425 -13.84 9.99 15.43
CA VAL A 425 -12.68 10.89 15.34
C VAL A 425 -11.74 10.76 16.55
N ASP A 426 -10.43 10.70 16.32
CA ASP A 426 -9.42 10.73 17.40
C ASP A 426 -9.08 12.16 17.86
N ASP A 427 -8.39 12.30 19.00
CA ASP A 427 -8.01 13.61 19.57
C ASP A 427 -6.97 14.39 18.72
N SER A 428 -6.46 13.82 17.63
CA SER A 428 -5.68 14.51 16.59
C SER A 428 -6.50 14.81 15.32
N GLY A 429 -7.83 14.72 15.45
CA GLY A 429 -8.80 14.99 14.40
C GLY A 429 -8.87 13.92 13.32
N ARG A 430 -8.31 12.72 13.51
CA ARG A 430 -8.30 11.72 12.42
C ARG A 430 -9.58 10.91 12.37
N MET A 431 -10.09 10.68 11.17
CA MET A 431 -11.35 9.96 10.97
C MET A 431 -11.13 8.44 10.92
N LEU A 432 -11.98 7.71 11.64
CA LEU A 432 -12.21 6.29 11.45
C LEU A 432 -13.64 6.08 10.96
N ALA A 433 -13.81 5.36 9.85
CA ALA A 433 -15.11 4.99 9.32
C ALA A 433 -15.28 3.46 9.29
N PHE A 434 -16.53 3.00 9.41
CA PHE A 434 -16.91 1.59 9.24
C PHE A 434 -17.82 1.40 8.03
N LYS A 435 -17.68 0.25 7.36
CA LYS A 435 -18.68 -0.22 6.39
C LYS A 435 -19.69 -1.14 7.08
N GLU A 436 -20.96 -0.78 6.99
CA GLU A 436 -22.12 -1.59 7.36
C GLU A 436 -22.67 -2.31 6.12
N GLU A 437 -23.01 -3.59 6.27
CA GLU A 437 -23.71 -4.36 5.24
C GLU A 437 -25.23 -4.35 5.46
N ARG A 438 -25.98 -4.81 4.46
CA ARG A 438 -27.46 -4.74 4.43
C ARG A 438 -28.18 -5.49 5.57
N ASP A 439 -27.47 -6.38 6.27
CA ASP A 439 -27.97 -7.15 7.41
C ASP A 439 -27.65 -6.51 8.77
N GLY A 440 -26.93 -5.38 8.80
CA GLY A 440 -26.44 -4.76 10.03
C GLY A 440 -25.17 -5.41 10.58
N SER A 441 -24.46 -6.23 9.82
CA SER A 441 -23.08 -6.62 10.12
C SER A 441 -22.10 -5.48 9.76
N ILE A 442 -20.92 -5.48 10.40
CA ILE A 442 -19.82 -4.56 10.09
C ILE A 442 -18.71 -5.35 9.40
N SER A 443 -18.38 -5.00 8.16
CA SER A 443 -17.50 -5.78 7.29
C SER A 443 -16.08 -5.21 7.16
N TYR A 444 -15.94 -3.88 7.16
CA TYR A 444 -14.65 -3.20 7.01
C TYR A 444 -14.54 -1.95 7.91
N LEU A 445 -13.31 -1.47 8.10
CA LEU A 445 -13.01 -0.13 8.59
C LEU A 445 -11.92 0.56 7.75
N LYS A 446 -11.81 1.88 7.85
CA LYS A 446 -10.68 2.70 7.36
C LYS A 446 -10.29 3.69 8.46
N TYR A 447 -9.00 3.91 8.67
CA TYR A 447 -8.45 4.84 9.68
C TYR A 447 -7.05 5.32 9.24
N ARG A 448 -5.98 4.80 9.85
CA ARG A 448 -4.59 5.27 9.62
C ARG A 448 -4.00 4.93 8.24
N ASN A 449 -4.50 3.92 7.54
CA ASN A 449 -4.02 3.59 6.19
C ASN A 449 -4.89 4.28 5.12
N PRO A 450 -4.37 5.25 4.36
CA PRO A 450 -5.15 5.91 3.31
C PRO A 450 -5.36 5.04 2.06
N VAL A 451 -4.53 4.01 1.85
CA VAL A 451 -4.50 3.19 0.63
C VAL A 451 -5.17 1.81 0.76
N SER A 452 -5.93 1.57 1.84
CA SER A 452 -6.57 0.27 2.08
C SER A 452 -7.71 0.36 3.11
N TYR A 453 -8.72 -0.49 2.98
CA TYR A 453 -9.58 -0.87 4.11
C TYR A 453 -8.90 -1.97 4.95
N ALA A 454 -9.38 -2.14 6.19
CA ALA A 454 -9.15 -3.34 6.99
C ALA A 454 -10.46 -4.14 7.11
N GLN A 455 -10.43 -5.43 6.78
CA GLN A 455 -11.59 -6.33 6.83
C GLN A 455 -11.78 -6.91 8.24
N LYS A 456 -13.02 -7.00 8.72
CA LYS A 456 -13.32 -7.60 10.03
C LYS A 456 -13.00 -9.11 10.00
N ALA A 457 -12.04 -9.52 10.82
CA ALA A 457 -11.52 -10.87 10.83
C ALA A 457 -12.28 -11.77 11.82
N SER A 458 -12.58 -13.00 11.40
CA SER A 458 -12.98 -14.07 12.32
C SER A 458 -11.77 -14.51 13.15
N ALA A 459 -11.53 -13.86 14.29
CA ALA A 459 -10.33 -14.05 15.10
C ALA A 459 -10.32 -15.30 16.01
N THR A 460 -11.35 -16.15 15.97
CA THR A 460 -11.47 -17.33 16.88
C THR A 460 -11.68 -18.64 16.12
N PHE A 461 -11.13 -19.75 16.64
CA PHE A 461 -11.46 -21.10 16.19
C PHE A 461 -12.39 -21.78 17.19
N ILE A 462 -13.20 -22.74 16.73
CA ILE A 462 -14.29 -23.34 17.52
C ILE A 462 -13.77 -24.17 18.71
N ASP A 463 -12.54 -24.69 18.65
CA ASP A 463 -11.93 -25.55 19.67
C ASP A 463 -10.73 -24.92 20.42
N VAL A 464 -10.64 -23.60 20.44
CA VAL A 464 -9.63 -22.85 21.23
C VAL A 464 -10.29 -22.21 22.45
N ASP A 465 -9.95 -22.67 23.65
CA ASP A 465 -10.39 -22.04 24.89
C ASP A 465 -9.83 -20.62 24.99
N GLN A 466 -10.71 -19.62 25.03
CA GLN A 466 -10.36 -18.21 25.11
C GLN A 466 -9.73 -17.81 26.46
N LYS A 467 -9.67 -18.72 27.44
CA LYS A 467 -8.92 -18.57 28.69
C LYS A 467 -7.47 -19.05 28.61
N SER A 468 -7.06 -19.74 27.53
CA SER A 468 -5.67 -20.17 27.34
C SER A 468 -4.77 -18.96 27.12
N GLU A 469 -3.58 -18.97 27.73
CA GLU A 469 -2.51 -17.97 27.48
C GLU A 469 -2.16 -17.87 25.99
N ASN A 470 -2.35 -18.96 25.23
CA ASN A 470 -2.06 -19.03 23.81
C ASN A 470 -3.18 -18.52 22.89
N ALA A 471 -4.42 -18.36 23.39
CA ALA A 471 -5.57 -17.99 22.56
C ALA A 471 -5.42 -16.63 21.84
N PRO A 472 -4.87 -15.55 22.44
CA PRO A 472 -4.66 -14.28 21.76
C PRO A 472 -3.70 -14.41 20.56
N PHE A 473 -2.64 -15.22 20.68
CA PHE A 473 -1.64 -15.41 19.63
C PHE A 473 -2.19 -16.25 18.47
N ILE A 474 -2.96 -17.31 18.78
CA ILE A 474 -3.69 -18.09 17.77
C ILE A 474 -4.68 -17.18 17.01
N GLY A 475 -5.43 -16.34 17.72
CA GLY A 475 -6.40 -15.43 17.09
C GLY A 475 -5.76 -14.34 16.23
N GLN A 476 -4.64 -13.78 16.68
CA GLN A 476 -3.81 -12.84 15.90
C GLN A 476 -3.34 -13.47 14.58
N LEU A 477 -2.73 -14.66 14.62
CA LEU A 477 -2.21 -15.32 13.43
C LEU A 477 -3.31 -15.87 12.51
N LYS A 478 -4.50 -16.18 13.05
CA LYS A 478 -5.71 -16.45 12.25
C LYS A 478 -6.17 -15.20 11.52
N ALA A 479 -6.23 -14.05 12.19
CA ALA A 479 -6.61 -12.78 11.57
C ALA A 479 -5.64 -12.36 10.45
N MET A 480 -4.34 -12.64 10.59
CA MET A 480 -3.32 -12.43 9.54
C MET A 480 -3.40 -13.43 8.36
N GLY A 481 -4.26 -14.45 8.45
CA GLY A 481 -4.40 -15.51 7.44
C GLY A 481 -3.28 -16.56 7.43
N ILE A 482 -2.36 -16.50 8.40
CA ILE A 482 -1.21 -17.42 8.53
C ILE A 482 -1.71 -18.80 8.97
N LEU A 483 -2.43 -18.83 10.10
CA LEU A 483 -3.13 -20.03 10.57
C LEU A 483 -4.43 -20.20 9.79
N ARG A 484 -4.66 -21.39 9.28
CA ARG A 484 -5.95 -21.85 8.73
C ARG A 484 -6.40 -23.05 9.53
N GLY A 485 -7.71 -23.16 9.73
CA GLY A 485 -8.32 -24.30 10.39
C GLY A 485 -8.59 -25.45 9.42
N THR A 486 -9.11 -26.55 9.96
CA THR A 486 -9.86 -27.54 9.18
C THR A 486 -11.18 -26.96 8.68
N GLU A 487 -11.81 -27.61 7.70
CA GLU A 487 -13.06 -27.15 7.07
C GLU A 487 -14.22 -27.00 8.06
N ASP A 488 -14.18 -27.73 9.19
CA ASP A 488 -15.14 -27.61 10.29
C ASP A 488 -14.86 -26.45 11.28
N GLY A 489 -13.91 -25.55 10.96
CA GLY A 489 -13.62 -24.34 11.74
C GLY A 489 -12.74 -24.55 12.98
N ARG A 490 -12.08 -25.72 13.10
CA ARG A 490 -11.18 -26.06 14.22
C ARG A 490 -9.71 -25.82 13.92
N PHE A 491 -8.91 -25.72 14.98
CA PHE A 491 -7.45 -25.58 14.94
C PHE A 491 -6.72 -26.75 15.63
N HIS A 492 -7.37 -27.37 16.62
CA HIS A 492 -6.80 -28.43 17.45
C HIS A 492 -5.50 -28.02 18.18
N PRO A 493 -5.54 -27.03 19.09
CA PRO A 493 -4.33 -26.45 19.70
C PRO A 493 -3.34 -27.48 20.28
N GLN A 494 -3.86 -28.56 20.88
CA GLN A 494 -3.07 -29.62 21.53
C GLN A 494 -2.50 -30.69 20.57
N LYS A 495 -2.81 -30.67 19.26
CA LYS A 495 -2.14 -31.57 18.31
C LYS A 495 -0.69 -31.08 18.09
N PRO A 496 0.28 -31.98 17.85
CA PRO A 496 1.58 -31.59 17.32
C PRO A 496 1.47 -30.85 15.98
N VAL A 497 2.32 -29.86 15.75
CA VAL A 497 2.45 -29.20 14.44
C VAL A 497 3.23 -30.09 13.47
N THR A 498 2.77 -30.22 12.22
CA THR A 498 3.48 -31.02 11.20
C THR A 498 4.54 -30.21 10.44
N ARG A 499 5.44 -30.90 9.73
CA ARG A 499 6.38 -30.27 8.80
C ARG A 499 5.68 -29.42 7.74
N ALA A 500 4.55 -29.88 7.18
CA ALA A 500 3.76 -29.11 6.22
C ALA A 500 3.14 -27.85 6.85
N GLU A 501 2.58 -27.96 8.06
CA GLU A 501 1.96 -26.83 8.77
C GLU A 501 2.97 -25.74 9.09
N MET A 502 4.10 -26.11 9.71
CA MET A 502 5.22 -25.21 10.00
C MET A 502 5.73 -24.49 8.73
N THR A 503 5.83 -25.22 7.61
CA THR A 503 6.28 -24.66 6.33
C THR A 503 5.27 -23.67 5.75
N ALA A 504 3.99 -24.03 5.72
CA ALA A 504 2.95 -23.16 5.18
C ALA A 504 2.77 -21.88 6.01
N TRP A 505 2.86 -21.99 7.35
CA TRP A 505 2.80 -20.82 8.23
C TRP A 505 4.02 -19.91 8.03
N MET A 506 5.23 -20.49 7.86
CA MET A 506 6.44 -19.73 7.55
C MET A 506 6.33 -18.95 6.23
N VAL A 507 5.88 -19.60 5.15
CA VAL A 507 5.71 -18.96 3.83
C VAL A 507 4.69 -17.81 3.88
N ARG A 508 3.58 -18.00 4.59
CA ARG A 508 2.53 -16.98 4.75
C ARG A 508 2.98 -15.82 5.63
N MET A 509 3.73 -16.09 6.71
CA MET A 509 4.32 -15.06 7.56
C MET A 509 5.35 -14.20 6.81
N MET A 510 6.18 -14.84 5.97
CA MET A 510 7.21 -14.17 5.17
C MET A 510 6.66 -13.51 3.89
N GLY A 511 5.35 -13.63 3.62
CA GLY A 511 4.70 -12.96 2.48
C GLY A 511 5.14 -13.42 1.09
N HIS A 512 5.78 -14.59 0.96
CA HIS A 512 6.30 -15.04 -0.34
C HIS A 512 5.18 -15.39 -1.33
N THR A 513 5.34 -14.93 -2.58
CA THR A 513 4.53 -15.38 -3.72
C THR A 513 4.67 -16.90 -3.91
N LEU A 514 3.54 -17.59 -4.12
CA LEU A 514 3.51 -19.04 -4.31
C LEU A 514 4.15 -19.44 -5.65
N SER A 515 4.96 -20.51 -5.62
CA SER A 515 5.73 -20.94 -6.79
C SER A 515 4.83 -21.49 -7.89
N LYS A 516 5.00 -20.98 -9.11
CA LYS A 516 4.34 -21.52 -10.31
C LYS A 516 4.96 -22.86 -10.77
N LYS A 517 6.17 -23.23 -10.30
CA LYS A 517 6.87 -24.47 -10.71
C LYS A 517 6.17 -25.76 -10.21
N PRO A 518 6.43 -26.92 -10.83
CA PRO A 518 6.05 -28.22 -10.27
C PRO A 518 6.71 -28.47 -8.91
N VAL A 519 6.00 -29.13 -8.01
CA VAL A 519 6.47 -29.43 -6.65
C VAL A 519 7.48 -30.58 -6.70
N ARG A 520 8.69 -30.36 -6.19
CA ARG A 520 9.83 -31.29 -6.33
C ARG A 520 9.76 -32.55 -5.47
N TYR A 521 8.93 -32.54 -4.43
CA TYR A 521 8.81 -33.66 -3.48
C TYR A 521 7.59 -34.52 -3.81
N GLU A 522 7.82 -35.80 -4.04
CA GLU A 522 6.81 -36.76 -4.52
C GLU A 522 5.70 -36.96 -3.48
N ASP A 523 6.06 -37.02 -2.19
CA ASP A 523 5.11 -37.17 -1.08
C ASP A 523 4.44 -35.87 -0.62
N ALA A 524 4.76 -34.72 -1.25
CA ALA A 524 4.02 -33.46 -1.09
C ALA A 524 3.25 -33.04 -2.35
N SER A 525 3.30 -33.82 -3.44
CA SER A 525 2.58 -33.49 -4.67
C SER A 525 1.07 -33.63 -4.47
N GLY A 526 0.31 -32.61 -4.86
CA GLY A 526 -1.16 -32.59 -4.76
C GLY A 526 -1.74 -32.31 -3.37
N MET A 527 -0.94 -32.13 -2.32
CA MET A 527 -1.45 -31.78 -0.98
C MET A 527 -1.81 -30.29 -0.85
N TRP A 528 -2.58 -29.94 0.19
CA TRP A 528 -3.03 -28.55 0.43
C TRP A 528 -1.90 -27.53 0.61
N ALA A 529 -0.73 -27.95 1.10
CA ALA A 529 0.46 -27.12 1.34
C ALA A 529 1.51 -27.20 0.22
N ALA A 530 1.22 -27.90 -0.88
CA ALA A 530 2.23 -28.29 -1.86
C ALA A 530 2.96 -27.09 -2.50
N ARG A 531 2.25 -25.98 -2.70
CA ARG A 531 2.78 -24.73 -3.26
C ARG A 531 3.65 -23.98 -2.25
N GLU A 532 3.23 -23.88 -0.98
CA GLU A 532 4.09 -23.34 0.08
C GLU A 532 5.37 -24.16 0.26
N ILE A 533 5.29 -25.50 0.22
CA ILE A 533 6.46 -26.38 0.37
C ILE A 533 7.47 -26.14 -0.76
N GLU A 534 7.03 -25.99 -2.02
CA GLU A 534 7.92 -25.66 -3.14
C GLU A 534 8.51 -24.25 -2.99
N THR A 535 7.71 -23.22 -2.68
CA THR A 535 8.20 -21.85 -2.41
C THR A 535 9.27 -21.84 -1.31
N ALA A 536 9.05 -22.56 -0.21
CA ALA A 536 9.99 -22.64 0.89
C ALA A 536 11.30 -23.36 0.51
N ALA A 537 11.23 -24.35 -0.38
CA ALA A 537 12.39 -25.08 -0.89
C ALA A 537 13.16 -24.31 -1.99
N GLU A 538 12.50 -23.38 -2.69
CA GLU A 538 13.15 -22.40 -3.57
C GLU A 538 13.84 -21.29 -2.77
N ALA A 539 13.19 -20.78 -1.73
CA ALA A 539 13.74 -19.75 -0.83
C ALA A 539 14.79 -20.29 0.16
N GLY A 540 15.10 -21.59 0.15
CA GLY A 540 16.06 -22.22 1.07
C GLY A 540 15.59 -22.35 2.53
N LEU A 541 14.37 -21.91 2.84
CA LEU A 541 13.76 -21.95 4.17
C LEU A 541 13.59 -23.38 4.70
N VAL A 542 13.39 -24.36 3.80
CA VAL A 542 13.22 -25.78 4.17
C VAL A 542 14.06 -26.70 3.30
N GLN A 543 14.27 -27.92 3.80
CA GLN A 543 14.94 -29.01 3.11
C GLN A 543 14.11 -30.28 3.26
N GLY A 544 14.14 -31.14 2.23
CA GLY A 544 13.56 -32.47 2.26
C GLY A 544 14.27 -33.39 3.26
N VAL A 545 13.63 -34.51 3.59
CA VAL A 545 14.26 -35.64 4.28
C VAL A 545 15.15 -36.43 3.29
N THR A 546 14.78 -36.43 2.01
CA THR A 546 15.66 -36.75 0.86
C THR A 546 15.36 -35.77 -0.28
N ASP A 547 16.15 -35.80 -1.35
CA ASP A 547 15.98 -34.93 -2.53
C ASP A 547 14.56 -34.98 -3.14
N LYS A 548 13.88 -36.12 -2.99
CA LYS A 548 12.52 -36.39 -3.51
C LYS A 548 11.43 -36.47 -2.43
N ARG A 549 11.78 -36.40 -1.14
CA ARG A 549 10.83 -36.66 -0.05
C ARG A 549 10.82 -35.54 0.99
N PHE A 550 9.66 -34.97 1.25
CA PHE A 550 9.46 -33.92 2.26
C PHE A 550 8.99 -34.43 3.62
N ALA A 551 8.29 -35.57 3.69
CA ALA A 551 7.60 -36.06 4.89
C ALA A 551 6.64 -35.02 5.52
N PRO A 552 5.59 -34.57 4.80
CA PRO A 552 4.74 -33.46 5.23
C PRO A 552 4.02 -33.66 6.56
N ASP A 553 3.47 -34.85 6.80
CA ASP A 553 2.65 -35.16 8.00
C ASP A 553 3.48 -35.52 9.24
N GLN A 554 4.81 -35.52 9.14
CA GLN A 554 5.67 -35.76 10.29
C GLN A 554 5.50 -34.65 11.33
N ALA A 555 5.06 -35.03 12.53
CA ALA A 555 5.03 -34.16 13.70
C ALA A 555 6.44 -33.66 14.04
N LEU A 556 6.56 -32.35 14.32
CA LEU A 556 7.82 -31.74 14.73
C LEU A 556 8.02 -31.83 16.25
N ILE A 557 9.22 -32.24 16.65
CA ILE A 557 9.72 -32.02 18.00
C ILE A 557 10.34 -30.61 18.11
N ARG A 558 10.32 -30.04 19.32
CA ARG A 558 10.73 -28.65 19.59
C ARG A 558 12.11 -28.29 19.02
N GLN A 559 13.08 -29.20 19.15
CA GLN A 559 14.43 -28.96 18.63
C GLN A 559 14.52 -28.81 17.10
N ASP A 560 13.57 -29.38 16.36
CA ASP A 560 13.57 -29.38 14.89
C ASP A 560 12.68 -28.27 14.33
N ALA A 561 11.62 -27.89 15.06
CA ALA A 561 10.89 -26.65 14.80
C ALA A 561 11.78 -25.40 14.96
N ALA A 562 12.65 -25.37 15.98
CA ALA A 562 13.61 -24.27 16.19
C ALA A 562 14.50 -24.01 14.96
N LYS A 563 14.84 -25.07 14.20
CA LYS A 563 15.66 -24.99 12.98
C LYS A 563 14.93 -24.34 11.78
N PHE A 564 13.62 -24.10 11.84
CA PHE A 564 12.89 -23.33 10.83
C PHE A 564 13.09 -21.82 11.04
N PHE A 565 12.94 -21.33 12.27
CA PHE A 565 13.10 -19.91 12.60
C PHE A 565 14.54 -19.42 12.35
N VAL A 566 15.56 -20.22 12.65
CA VAL A 566 16.96 -19.88 12.32
C VAL A 566 17.17 -19.77 10.81
N ARG A 567 16.62 -20.69 10.00
CA ARG A 567 16.71 -20.61 8.54
C ARG A 567 15.96 -19.38 7.99
N ALA A 568 14.82 -19.04 8.57
CA ALA A 568 14.08 -17.83 8.21
C ALA A 568 14.93 -16.57 8.43
N LEU A 569 15.55 -16.43 9.61
CA LEU A 569 16.47 -15.32 9.92
C LEU A 569 17.67 -15.28 8.98
N GLN A 570 18.29 -16.44 8.68
CA GLN A 570 19.40 -16.55 7.72
C GLN A 570 19.00 -16.18 6.29
N GLY A 571 17.72 -16.27 5.94
CA GLY A 571 17.16 -15.82 4.66
C GLY A 571 16.71 -14.36 4.64
N THR A 572 16.78 -13.62 5.75
CA THR A 572 16.49 -12.17 5.78
C THR A 572 17.68 -11.36 5.29
N SER A 573 17.43 -10.07 5.02
CA SER A 573 18.47 -9.07 4.73
C SER A 573 19.30 -8.63 5.95
N SER A 574 19.09 -9.23 7.14
CA SER A 574 19.81 -8.89 8.37
C SER A 574 20.32 -10.10 9.17
N PRO A 575 21.14 -10.99 8.56
CA PRO A 575 21.70 -12.16 9.23
C PRO A 575 22.62 -11.81 10.41
N GLU A 576 23.18 -10.59 10.46
CA GLU A 576 23.96 -10.08 11.58
C GLU A 576 23.22 -10.11 12.92
N GLN A 577 21.89 -10.02 12.92
CA GLN A 577 21.07 -10.13 14.15
C GLN A 577 21.27 -11.45 14.89
N LEU A 578 21.65 -12.53 14.20
CA LEU A 578 22.00 -13.82 14.84
C LEU A 578 23.34 -13.79 15.57
N THR A 579 24.24 -12.87 15.20
CA THR A 579 25.59 -12.76 15.76
C THR A 579 25.66 -11.86 17.01
N GLU A 580 24.64 -11.03 17.24
CA GLU A 580 24.50 -10.17 18.42
C GLU A 580 23.81 -10.87 19.61
N LEU A 581 23.24 -12.06 19.41
CA LEU A 581 22.54 -12.80 20.46
C LEU A 581 23.53 -13.42 21.48
N PRO A 582 23.27 -13.33 22.80
CA PRO A 582 24.13 -13.88 23.87
C PRO A 582 23.94 -15.42 24.01
N LEU A 583 24.20 -16.16 22.94
CA LEU A 583 24.00 -17.61 22.87
C LEU A 583 24.97 -18.39 23.77
N ASP A 584 26.08 -17.78 24.17
CA ASP A 584 27.06 -18.31 25.13
C ASP A 584 26.50 -18.33 26.57
N GLN A 585 25.78 -17.28 26.97
CA GLN A 585 25.19 -17.11 28.31
C GLN A 585 24.02 -18.06 28.57
N ILE A 586 23.37 -18.59 27.52
CA ILE A 586 22.21 -19.48 27.66
C ILE A 586 22.66 -20.91 27.94
N LYS A 587 22.43 -21.39 29.16
CA LYS A 587 22.62 -22.79 29.53
C LYS A 587 21.34 -23.60 29.22
N LEU A 588 21.47 -24.73 28.51
CA LEU A 588 20.38 -25.68 28.30
C LEU A 588 20.41 -26.75 29.39
N ALA A 589 19.26 -27.13 29.95
CA ALA A 589 19.16 -28.24 30.89
C ALA A 589 19.26 -29.62 30.21
N GLN A 590 18.81 -29.69 28.96
CA GLN A 590 18.85 -30.89 28.12
C GLN A 590 19.48 -30.52 26.75
N PRO A 591 20.67 -31.04 26.40
CA PRO A 591 21.26 -30.79 25.07
C PRO A 591 20.55 -31.61 23.98
N GLY A 592 20.52 -31.05 22.77
CA GLY A 592 20.03 -31.69 21.55
C GLY A 592 21.17 -32.26 20.71
N ASP A 593 21.02 -32.18 19.39
CA ASP A 593 22.18 -32.25 18.47
C ASP A 593 22.87 -30.88 18.37
N ALA A 594 24.14 -30.82 17.95
CA ALA A 594 24.92 -29.58 17.96
C ALA A 594 24.35 -28.45 17.07
N LYS A 595 23.46 -28.75 16.09
CA LYS A 595 22.75 -27.74 15.29
C LYS A 595 21.42 -27.34 15.93
N ALA A 596 20.76 -28.28 16.62
CA ALA A 596 19.64 -27.98 17.51
C ALA A 596 20.06 -27.05 18.65
N ASP A 597 21.18 -27.27 19.33
CA ASP A 597 21.58 -26.46 20.50
C ASP A 597 21.66 -24.96 20.17
N ILE A 598 22.31 -24.61 19.06
CA ILE A 598 22.35 -23.22 18.56
C ILE A 598 20.93 -22.71 18.28
N SER A 599 20.08 -23.53 17.64
CA SER A 599 18.71 -23.15 17.28
C SER A 599 17.82 -22.93 18.50
N MET A 600 17.92 -23.79 19.52
CA MET A 600 17.18 -23.66 20.77
C MET A 600 17.65 -22.45 21.58
N LYS A 601 18.97 -22.22 21.64
CA LYS A 601 19.54 -20.99 22.21
C LYS A 601 19.05 -19.73 21.50
N VAL A 602 18.88 -19.74 20.17
CA VAL A 602 18.30 -18.61 19.42
C VAL A 602 16.82 -18.38 19.78
N ILE A 603 15.99 -19.43 19.81
CA ILE A 603 14.58 -19.34 20.27
C ILE A 603 14.48 -18.76 21.68
N ILE A 604 15.39 -19.13 22.58
CA ILE A 604 15.45 -18.60 23.96
C ILE A 604 15.95 -17.14 23.98
N ALA A 605 17.05 -16.81 23.28
CA ALA A 605 17.64 -15.47 23.25
C ALA A 605 16.68 -14.41 22.69
N MET A 606 15.88 -14.79 21.70
CA MET A 606 14.84 -13.96 21.10
C MET A 606 13.56 -13.89 21.96
N GLY A 607 13.48 -14.69 23.04
CA GLY A 607 12.28 -14.84 23.88
C GLY A 607 11.06 -15.33 23.10
N LEU A 608 11.26 -16.28 22.20
CA LEU A 608 10.20 -16.93 21.42
C LEU A 608 9.65 -18.18 22.13
N ALA A 609 10.42 -18.74 23.08
CA ALA A 609 9.95 -19.71 24.05
C ALA A 609 8.87 -19.11 24.96
N GLY A 610 7.84 -19.89 25.32
CA GLY A 610 6.71 -19.44 26.13
C GLY A 610 6.92 -19.62 27.64
N SER A 611 5.84 -19.36 28.39
CA SER A 611 5.71 -19.66 29.83
C SER A 611 5.89 -21.16 30.16
N ASP A 612 5.79 -22.02 29.15
CA ASP A 612 5.96 -23.47 29.21
C ASP A 612 7.42 -23.95 29.38
N VAL A 613 8.40 -23.05 29.20
CA VAL A 613 9.84 -23.35 29.28
C VAL A 613 10.39 -22.86 30.62
N ALA A 614 10.65 -23.80 31.53
CA ALA A 614 11.10 -23.49 32.88
C ALA A 614 12.59 -23.10 32.94
N VAL A 615 12.93 -22.14 33.80
CA VAL A 615 14.32 -21.86 34.20
C VAL A 615 14.61 -22.58 35.52
N MET A 616 15.61 -23.45 35.51
CA MET A 616 16.06 -24.22 36.67
C MET A 616 16.85 -23.34 37.67
N ARG A 617 17.02 -23.83 38.90
CA ARG A 617 17.68 -23.09 40.01
C ARG A 617 19.13 -22.70 39.74
N ASP A 618 19.78 -23.32 38.76
CA ASP A 618 21.16 -23.07 38.33
C ASP A 618 21.24 -22.23 37.03
N GLY A 619 20.12 -21.64 36.60
CA GLY A 619 20.01 -20.88 35.35
C GLY A 619 19.87 -21.72 34.08
N ALA A 620 19.82 -23.06 34.17
CA ALA A 620 19.62 -23.90 32.99
C ALA A 620 18.15 -23.83 32.50
N VAL A 621 17.96 -23.70 31.19
CA VAL A 621 16.64 -23.59 30.56
C VAL A 621 16.15 -24.97 30.12
N ASP A 622 15.00 -25.40 30.61
CA ASP A 622 14.39 -26.69 30.25
C ASP A 622 13.51 -26.57 28.99
N PHE A 623 14.18 -26.53 27.84
CA PHE A 623 13.53 -26.42 26.54
C PHE A 623 12.71 -27.66 26.14
N ARG A 624 12.93 -28.80 26.82
CA ARG A 624 12.34 -30.12 26.53
C ARG A 624 12.52 -30.54 25.04
N PRO A 625 13.77 -30.68 24.55
CA PRO A 625 14.09 -30.74 23.12
C PRO A 625 13.37 -31.84 22.33
N LYS A 626 13.03 -32.97 22.97
CA LYS A 626 12.43 -34.14 22.34
C LYS A 626 10.91 -34.19 22.42
N ASP A 627 10.27 -33.25 23.14
CA ASP A 627 8.82 -33.15 23.18
C ASP A 627 8.29 -32.71 21.81
N PRO A 628 7.10 -33.18 21.38
CA PRO A 628 6.37 -32.57 20.28
C PRO A 628 6.13 -31.08 20.56
N LEU A 629 6.26 -30.23 19.53
CA LEU A 629 5.78 -28.85 19.60
C LEU A 629 4.28 -28.84 19.28
N THR A 630 3.43 -28.37 20.20
CA THR A 630 1.98 -28.28 19.93
C THR A 630 1.67 -27.12 18.97
N ARG A 631 0.48 -27.15 18.36
CA ARG A 631 0.04 -26.06 17.47
C ARG A 631 -0.14 -24.74 18.21
N GLU A 632 -0.53 -24.75 19.47
CA GLU A 632 -0.62 -23.53 20.28
C GLU A 632 0.74 -22.98 20.71
N GLU A 633 1.70 -23.85 21.07
CA GLU A 633 3.09 -23.45 21.34
C GLU A 633 3.73 -22.85 20.08
N ALA A 634 3.55 -23.49 18.92
CA ALA A 634 3.99 -22.97 17.64
C ALA A 634 3.34 -21.61 17.32
N ALA A 635 2.04 -21.43 17.58
CA ALA A 635 1.37 -20.14 17.40
C ALA A 635 1.95 -19.03 18.29
N TYR A 636 2.34 -19.33 19.53
CA TYR A 636 3.08 -18.39 20.37
C TYR A 636 4.42 -17.99 19.72
N TRP A 637 5.23 -18.98 19.30
CA TRP A 637 6.55 -18.72 18.70
C TRP A 637 6.43 -17.84 17.44
N PHE A 638 5.46 -18.13 16.56
CA PHE A 638 5.17 -17.33 15.37
C PHE A 638 4.75 -15.89 15.71
N ALA A 639 3.82 -15.70 16.65
CA ALA A 639 3.35 -14.36 17.00
C ALA A 639 4.43 -13.49 17.67
N GLN A 640 5.27 -14.08 18.53
CA GLN A 640 6.43 -13.40 19.12
C GLN A 640 7.46 -13.03 18.05
N PHE A 641 7.72 -13.90 17.06
CA PHE A 641 8.65 -13.64 15.97
C PHE A 641 8.19 -12.44 15.13
N ILE A 642 6.91 -12.40 14.75
CA ILE A 642 6.33 -11.27 14.02
C ILE A 642 6.45 -9.98 14.84
N SER A 643 6.04 -10.01 16.11
CA SER A 643 6.04 -8.85 17.01
C SER A 643 7.42 -8.21 17.16
N LYS A 644 8.43 -9.03 17.47
CA LYS A 644 9.77 -8.55 17.82
C LYS A 644 10.67 -8.29 16.61
N TYR A 645 10.57 -9.10 15.54
CA TYR A 645 11.57 -9.11 14.46
C TYR A 645 11.05 -8.69 13.08
N ILE A 646 9.76 -8.89 12.78
CA ILE A 646 9.17 -8.43 11.51
C ILE A 646 8.59 -7.02 11.66
N MET A 647 7.85 -6.76 12.74
CA MET A 647 7.20 -5.46 12.99
C MET A 647 8.11 -4.46 13.72
N GLY A 648 9.34 -4.87 14.09
CA GLY A 648 10.39 -3.97 14.55
C GLY A 648 10.12 -3.28 15.89
N ALA A 649 9.51 -3.98 16.86
CA ALA A 649 9.25 -3.43 18.19
C ALA A 649 10.56 -3.07 18.93
N LYS A 650 10.88 -1.77 18.96
CA LYS A 650 11.88 -1.11 19.82
C LYS A 650 11.19 -0.09 20.72
#